data_AF-V6KJG9-F1
#
_entry.id   AF-V6KJG9-F1
#
_cell.length_a   1.000
_cell.length_b   1.000
_cell.length_c   1.000
_cell.angle_alpha   90.00
_cell.angle_beta   90.00
_cell.angle_gamma   90.00
#
_symmetry.space_group_name_H-M   'P 1'
#
loop_
_entity.id
_entity.type
_entity.pdbx_description
1 polymer ?
#
loop_
_entity_poly.entity_id
_entity_poly.type
_entity_poly.pdbx_seq_one_letter_code
_entity_poly.pdbx_strand_id
1 'polypeptide(L)'
;MLIAEAVWADRFHRPAWYLRWLWTLGYVLLSLPAVLLLIGPDRRDRSFWAPTETSFKRTFLSSLRDGLRPGFFLISPDFRHLARMGWRFLTLLVLLAAFMTLLMKHPWWTAGGAGALVFLLCTRLNLADHVITAAARDQERERLLDFLEERLRWMRGHCDEIVIIAHSQGGFLAHQLMARHGGRNQSKVIRLMGVGSGLKPIWFLQQIRRPLVGAVAWMLPIASLCLAWGTSPLIEPSNSQVAAAMLMQLKATTPTLALPLAVQSPEFVTAMLHDMAQSMERTQSSLLLVGDMPWERWTAIVVSTMLTIACGLIVRFRIHPEAKAPFALPTPSDSKPLEWEEYSSQHDAVGRMLLPTLPQNVEQEATPVLGHPLGDHTNYFDNNGLLSRRLAAMLLADVDSPTRASLITQRWSETVARYERALRKQHDRRRCFQAVLILWVASAVLIPRIARGATIVEAVIGSWQPLAVATVALSAIFTWRGRKSHRKLVAMLDTELRGEPQPMPPINIVAPEHRTSATLALAIGAVFAFFGALELSLLSALQPAWNVHSFGAAMLAAFILAALAAATGSGYRVRRRWVAGAGFLACLPALTSSGPLNSRAPVWATAPGGPLAAAVLVAVAIALIGLTRARVVPLPEVASSQSLVVPSQRGAANSIATLEAERR
;
A
#
# COMPACT_ATOMS: atom_id res chain seq x y z
N MET A 1 24.11 -24.19 23.21
CA MET A 1 23.11 -23.98 22.14
C MET A 1 23.55 -24.76 20.91
N LEU A 2 22.75 -25.71 20.45
CA LEU A 2 23.04 -26.51 19.26
C LEU A 2 22.17 -25.99 18.11
N ILE A 3 22.75 -25.84 16.91
CA ILE A 3 22.06 -25.34 15.71
C ILE A 3 22.14 -26.43 14.65
N ALA A 4 21.01 -26.77 14.03
CA ALA A 4 20.98 -27.62 12.85
C ALA A 4 20.19 -26.96 11.73
N GLU A 5 20.72 -27.03 10.52
CA GLU A 5 20.08 -26.52 9.32
C GLU A 5 19.37 -27.65 8.57
N ALA A 6 18.16 -27.39 8.08
CA ALA A 6 17.37 -28.35 7.32
C ALA A 6 16.99 -27.77 5.94
N VAL A 7 17.92 -27.82 5.00
CA VAL A 7 17.70 -27.34 3.62
C VAL A 7 16.90 -28.37 2.82
N TRP A 8 15.60 -28.11 2.67
CA TRP A 8 14.67 -29.00 1.94
C TRP A 8 14.65 -28.74 0.43
N ALA A 9 15.08 -27.54 -0.01
CA ALA A 9 14.94 -27.06 -1.39
C ALA A 9 15.71 -27.89 -2.44
N ASP A 10 16.69 -28.68 -2.02
CA ASP A 10 17.52 -29.53 -2.89
C ASP A 10 17.11 -31.00 -2.89
N ARG A 11 16.05 -31.37 -2.16
CA ARG A 11 15.72 -32.78 -1.87
C ARG A 11 14.55 -33.37 -2.66
N PHE A 12 13.78 -32.57 -3.39
CA PHE A 12 12.62 -33.07 -4.14
C PHE A 12 12.95 -33.42 -5.59
N HIS A 13 12.24 -34.41 -6.14
CA HIS A 13 12.41 -34.82 -7.52
C HIS A 13 11.79 -33.78 -8.47
N ARG A 14 12.55 -33.39 -9.51
CA ARG A 14 12.10 -32.41 -10.52
C ARG A 14 11.80 -33.13 -11.83
N PRO A 15 10.70 -32.81 -12.52
CA PRO A 15 10.40 -33.39 -13.83
C PRO A 15 11.48 -33.03 -14.86
N ALA A 16 11.47 -33.73 -16.00
CA ALA A 16 12.42 -33.51 -17.08
C ALA A 16 12.42 -32.03 -17.52
N TRP A 17 13.61 -31.47 -17.76
CA TRP A 17 13.83 -30.03 -17.91
C TRP A 17 12.97 -29.39 -19.02
N TYR A 18 12.74 -30.11 -20.12
CA TYR A 18 11.95 -29.65 -21.26
C TYR A 18 10.43 -29.63 -21.02
N LEU A 19 9.93 -30.34 -20.00
CA LEU A 19 8.51 -30.32 -19.60
C LEU A 19 8.23 -29.30 -18.49
N ARG A 20 9.25 -28.84 -17.76
CA ARG A 20 9.08 -27.97 -16.58
C ARG A 20 8.28 -26.71 -16.88
N TRP A 21 8.56 -26.06 -18.00
CA TRP A 21 7.88 -24.83 -18.38
C TRP A 21 6.39 -25.05 -18.63
N LEU A 22 6.00 -26.14 -19.30
CA LEU A 22 4.60 -26.45 -19.62
C LEU A 22 3.77 -26.66 -18.34
N TRP A 23 4.29 -27.50 -17.44
CA TRP A 23 3.63 -27.78 -16.15
C TRP A 23 3.57 -26.54 -15.26
N THR A 24 4.63 -25.74 -15.25
CA THR A 24 4.65 -24.48 -14.48
C THR A 24 3.66 -23.48 -15.05
N LEU A 25 3.62 -23.31 -16.38
CA LEU A 25 2.73 -22.37 -17.04
C LEU A 25 1.26 -22.77 -16.84
N GLY A 26 0.94 -24.06 -16.99
CA GLY A 26 -0.40 -24.58 -16.72
C GLY A 26 -0.84 -24.33 -15.27
N TYR A 27 0.07 -24.55 -14.31
CA TYR A 27 -0.22 -24.26 -12.90
C TYR A 27 -0.40 -22.76 -12.62
N VAL A 28 0.44 -21.91 -13.20
CA VAL A 28 0.35 -20.45 -13.06
C VAL A 28 -0.95 -19.94 -13.67
N LEU A 29 -1.37 -20.45 -14.83
CA LEU A 29 -2.66 -20.12 -15.45
C LEU A 29 -3.81 -20.51 -14.52
N LEU A 30 -3.83 -21.74 -13.99
CA LEU A 30 -4.85 -22.18 -13.06
C LEU A 30 -4.91 -21.31 -11.78
N SER A 31 -3.74 -20.83 -11.34
CA SER A 31 -3.56 -20.05 -10.12
C SER A 31 -3.69 -18.54 -10.33
N LEU A 32 -3.92 -18.07 -11.56
CA LEU A 32 -3.96 -16.65 -11.90
C LEU A 32 -4.96 -15.85 -11.04
N PRO A 33 -6.17 -16.35 -10.72
CA PRO A 33 -7.08 -15.65 -9.83
C PRO A 33 -6.51 -15.46 -8.41
N ALA A 34 -5.70 -16.40 -7.93
CA ALA A 34 -4.99 -16.24 -6.66
C ALA A 34 -3.99 -15.09 -6.70
N VAL A 35 -3.27 -14.97 -7.81
CA VAL A 35 -2.30 -13.89 -8.02
C VAL A 35 -3.02 -12.54 -8.04
N LEU A 36 -4.22 -12.45 -8.63
CA LEU A 36 -5.05 -11.24 -8.58
C LEU A 36 -5.47 -10.89 -7.14
N LEU A 37 -5.76 -11.88 -6.30
CA LEU A 37 -6.04 -11.66 -4.87
C LEU A 37 -4.82 -11.20 -4.07
N LEU A 38 -3.58 -11.50 -4.50
CA LEU A 38 -2.34 -10.94 -3.91
C LEU A 38 -2.17 -9.44 -4.21
N ILE A 39 -2.84 -8.95 -5.25
CA ILE A 39 -2.96 -7.52 -5.56
C ILE A 39 -4.10 -6.89 -4.72
N GLY A 40 -5.02 -7.72 -4.23
CA GLY A 40 -6.15 -7.36 -3.36
C GLY A 40 -5.77 -6.96 -1.92
N PRO A 41 -6.76 -6.67 -1.06
CA PRO A 41 -6.60 -6.07 0.27
C PRO A 41 -5.48 -6.70 1.13
N ASP A 42 -4.75 -5.86 1.88
CA ASP A 42 -3.66 -6.31 2.77
C ASP A 42 -4.07 -6.27 4.26
N ARG A 43 -3.15 -6.65 5.16
CA ARG A 43 -3.40 -6.70 6.62
C ARG A 43 -4.01 -5.41 7.21
N ARG A 44 -3.76 -4.24 6.61
CA ARG A 44 -4.34 -2.95 7.05
C ARG A 44 -5.81 -2.78 6.65
N ASP A 45 -6.30 -3.61 5.74
CA ASP A 45 -7.70 -3.68 5.33
C ASP A 45 -8.49 -4.71 6.15
N ARG A 46 -7.82 -5.46 7.04
CA ARG A 46 -8.44 -6.55 7.80
C ARG A 46 -9.63 -6.09 8.64
N SER A 47 -9.60 -4.87 9.18
CA SER A 47 -10.73 -4.31 9.94
C SER A 47 -12.01 -4.11 9.11
N PHE A 48 -11.87 -4.02 7.78
CA PHE A 48 -13.00 -3.94 6.85
C PHE A 48 -13.57 -5.33 6.53
N TRP A 49 -12.71 -6.33 6.40
CA TRP A 49 -13.05 -7.70 5.98
C TRP A 49 -13.33 -8.67 7.14
N ALA A 50 -12.93 -8.33 8.37
CA ALA A 50 -13.28 -9.03 9.60
C ALA A 50 -14.24 -8.16 10.42
N PRO A 51 -15.52 -8.07 10.04
CA PRO A 51 -16.50 -7.37 10.85
C PRO A 51 -16.64 -8.14 12.17
N THR A 52 -16.49 -7.44 13.30
CA THR A 52 -17.16 -7.87 14.53
C THR A 52 -18.65 -8.01 14.21
N GLU A 53 -19.32 -9.04 14.72
CA GLU A 53 -20.72 -9.39 14.39
C GLU A 53 -21.72 -8.23 14.51
N THR A 54 -21.37 -7.18 15.27
CA THR A 54 -22.16 -5.97 15.48
C THR A 54 -22.02 -4.90 14.38
N SER A 55 -21.00 -5.00 13.50
CA SER A 55 -20.63 -3.95 12.54
C SER A 55 -21.51 -3.94 11.29
N PHE A 56 -21.78 -5.10 10.67
CA PHE A 56 -22.36 -5.18 9.31
C PHE A 56 -23.74 -4.51 9.17
N LYS A 57 -24.59 -4.58 10.20
CA LYS A 57 -25.91 -3.92 10.19
C LYS A 57 -25.84 -2.40 10.26
N ARG A 58 -24.72 -1.85 10.76
CA ARG A 58 -24.55 -0.40 10.97
C ARG A 58 -23.80 0.28 9.82
N THR A 59 -23.02 -0.45 9.00
CA THR A 59 -21.93 0.13 8.18
C THR A 59 -22.39 0.88 6.94
N PHE A 60 -23.35 0.40 6.13
CA PHE A 60 -23.56 0.99 4.80
C PHE A 60 -24.20 2.39 4.83
N LEU A 61 -25.32 2.55 5.56
CA LEU A 61 -26.02 3.84 5.68
C LEU A 61 -25.26 4.86 6.55
N SER A 62 -24.54 4.40 7.59
CA SER A 62 -23.67 5.29 8.37
C SER A 62 -22.42 5.69 7.60
N SER A 63 -21.78 4.79 6.83
CA SER A 63 -20.62 5.14 5.99
C SER A 63 -20.99 6.06 4.83
N LEU A 64 -22.20 5.93 4.25
CA LEU A 64 -22.73 6.90 3.29
C LEU A 64 -22.97 8.26 3.95
N ARG A 65 -23.59 8.29 5.14
CA ARG A 65 -23.87 9.52 5.89
C ARG A 65 -22.59 10.23 6.36
N ASP A 66 -21.62 9.47 6.84
CA ASP A 66 -20.31 9.99 7.28
C ASP A 66 -19.41 10.34 6.09
N GLY A 67 -19.58 9.64 4.96
CA GLY A 67 -18.91 9.93 3.70
C GLY A 67 -19.35 11.23 3.04
N LEU A 68 -20.55 11.74 3.35
CA LEU A 68 -21.03 13.04 2.88
C LEU A 68 -20.47 14.24 3.67
N ARG A 69 -19.71 14.01 4.77
CA ARG A 69 -19.01 15.09 5.50
C ARG A 69 -17.63 15.34 4.87
N PRO A 70 -17.37 16.51 4.26
CA PRO A 70 -16.14 16.78 3.49
C PRO A 70 -14.84 16.56 4.30
N GLY A 71 -14.87 16.87 5.60
CA GLY A 71 -13.71 16.69 6.49
C GLY A 71 -13.46 15.25 6.93
N PHE A 72 -14.49 14.39 6.90
CA PHE A 72 -14.40 12.99 7.33
C PHE A 72 -14.14 12.04 6.16
N PHE A 73 -14.65 12.35 4.96
CA PHE A 73 -14.51 11.51 3.77
C PHE A 73 -13.04 11.22 3.41
N LEU A 74 -12.18 12.24 3.35
CA LEU A 74 -10.77 12.06 2.98
C LEU A 74 -9.93 11.35 4.06
N ILE A 75 -10.44 11.27 5.29
CA ILE A 75 -9.76 10.71 6.46
C ILE A 75 -10.35 9.35 6.85
N SER A 76 -11.52 9.00 6.28
CA SER A 76 -12.24 7.79 6.61
C SER A 76 -11.39 6.54 6.31
N PRO A 77 -11.50 5.50 7.14
CA PRO A 77 -10.87 4.22 6.86
C PRO A 77 -11.26 3.68 5.47
N ASP A 78 -12.52 3.90 5.07
CA ASP A 78 -13.10 3.40 3.83
C ASP A 78 -12.51 4.09 2.60
N PHE A 79 -12.35 5.41 2.64
CA PHE A 79 -11.70 6.15 1.55
C PHE A 79 -10.23 5.73 1.42
N ARG A 80 -9.52 5.56 2.54
CA ARG A 80 -8.14 5.04 2.52
C ARG A 80 -8.05 3.63 1.94
N HIS A 81 -9.08 2.81 2.11
CA HIS A 81 -9.16 1.49 1.50
C HIS A 81 -9.41 1.59 -0.01
N LEU A 82 -10.45 2.33 -0.42
CA LEU A 82 -10.78 2.59 -1.82
C LEU A 82 -9.62 3.22 -2.59
N ALA A 83 -8.95 4.22 -2.02
CA ALA A 83 -7.79 4.86 -2.63
C ALA A 83 -6.62 3.88 -2.80
N ARG A 84 -6.38 2.98 -1.83
CA ARG A 84 -5.34 1.94 -1.93
C ARG A 84 -5.68 0.89 -2.97
N MET A 85 -6.94 0.46 -3.08
CA MET A 85 -7.39 -0.45 -4.12
C MET A 85 -7.29 0.21 -5.49
N GLY A 86 -7.84 1.41 -5.65
CA GLY A 86 -7.77 2.19 -6.89
C GLY A 86 -6.34 2.41 -7.37
N TRP A 87 -5.41 2.72 -6.47
CA TRP A 87 -3.98 2.82 -6.77
C TRP A 87 -3.39 1.53 -7.36
N ARG A 88 -3.74 0.37 -6.79
CA ARG A 88 -3.24 -0.93 -7.26
C ARG A 88 -3.85 -1.34 -8.58
N PHE A 89 -5.15 -1.09 -8.76
CA PHE A 89 -5.83 -1.27 -10.04
C PHE A 89 -5.22 -0.39 -11.12
N LEU A 90 -4.96 0.88 -10.83
CA LEU A 90 -4.27 1.79 -11.74
C LEU A 90 -2.89 1.26 -12.12
N THR A 91 -2.10 0.79 -11.13
CA THR A 91 -0.77 0.21 -11.39
C THR A 91 -0.88 -1.01 -12.30
N LEU A 92 -1.83 -1.91 -12.05
CA LEU A 92 -2.07 -3.09 -12.87
C LEU A 92 -2.48 -2.72 -14.29
N LEU A 93 -3.38 -1.75 -14.43
CA LEU A 93 -3.86 -1.25 -15.73
C LEU A 93 -2.70 -0.65 -16.54
N VAL A 94 -1.83 0.15 -15.91
CA VAL A 94 -0.64 0.72 -16.55
C VAL A 94 0.33 -0.39 -16.99
N LEU A 95 0.57 -1.40 -16.15
CA LEU A 95 1.44 -2.52 -16.49
C LEU A 95 0.86 -3.37 -17.63
N LEU A 96 -0.45 -3.63 -17.61
CA LEU A 96 -1.15 -4.36 -18.66
C LEU A 96 -1.10 -3.59 -19.98
N ALA A 97 -1.35 -2.28 -19.95
CA ALA A 97 -1.27 -1.43 -21.14
C ALA A 97 0.16 -1.36 -21.69
N ALA A 98 1.17 -1.25 -20.83
CA ALA A 98 2.57 -1.30 -21.23
C ALA A 98 2.92 -2.66 -21.87
N PHE A 99 2.46 -3.76 -21.28
CA PHE A 99 2.66 -5.11 -21.82
C PHE A 99 1.97 -5.29 -23.19
N MET A 100 0.71 -4.91 -23.31
CA MET A 100 -0.03 -4.96 -24.59
C MET A 100 0.64 -4.09 -25.64
N THR A 101 1.12 -2.90 -25.27
CA THR A 101 1.81 -2.02 -26.22
C THR A 101 3.16 -2.59 -26.64
N LEU A 102 3.91 -3.20 -25.72
CA LEU A 102 5.15 -3.91 -26.04
C LEU A 102 4.87 -5.06 -27.03
N LEU A 103 3.81 -5.84 -26.81
CA LEU A 103 3.38 -6.93 -27.69
C LEU A 103 3.02 -6.44 -29.09
N MET A 104 2.26 -5.35 -29.19
CA MET A 104 1.82 -4.83 -30.49
C MET A 104 2.90 -4.07 -31.26
N LYS A 105 3.73 -3.27 -30.57
CA LYS A 105 4.73 -2.41 -31.22
C LYS A 105 6.10 -3.07 -31.39
N HIS A 106 6.43 -4.03 -30.52
CA HIS A 106 7.74 -4.67 -30.48
C HIS A 106 7.61 -6.20 -30.36
N PRO A 107 6.98 -6.88 -31.34
CA PRO A 107 6.68 -8.30 -31.27
C PRO A 107 7.93 -9.18 -31.08
N TRP A 108 9.06 -8.79 -31.66
CA TRP A 108 10.34 -9.49 -31.51
C TRP A 108 10.92 -9.39 -30.11
N TRP A 109 10.75 -8.25 -29.43
CA TRP A 109 11.18 -8.08 -28.04
C TRP A 109 10.31 -8.93 -27.12
N THR A 110 8.99 -9.02 -27.38
CA THR A 110 8.12 -9.92 -26.63
C THR A 110 8.43 -11.38 -26.89
N ALA A 111 8.73 -11.77 -28.12
CA ALA A 111 9.13 -13.14 -28.45
C ALA A 111 10.44 -13.52 -27.75
N GLY A 112 11.44 -12.63 -27.77
CA GLY A 112 12.70 -12.81 -27.05
C GLY A 112 12.51 -12.88 -25.53
N GLY A 113 11.69 -11.99 -24.96
CA GLY A 113 11.35 -12.00 -23.53
C GLY A 113 10.59 -13.25 -23.11
N ALA A 114 9.64 -13.71 -23.92
CA ALA A 114 8.93 -14.97 -23.69
C ALA A 114 9.87 -16.18 -23.79
N GLY A 115 10.78 -16.20 -24.78
CA GLY A 115 11.80 -17.23 -24.90
C GLY A 115 12.74 -17.27 -23.69
N ALA A 116 13.19 -16.10 -23.21
CA ALA A 116 14.00 -16.00 -22.01
C ALA A 116 13.24 -16.46 -20.75
N LEU A 117 11.95 -16.12 -20.63
CA LEU A 117 11.10 -16.60 -19.54
C LEU A 117 10.94 -18.12 -19.58
N VAL A 118 10.64 -18.70 -20.75
CA VAL A 118 10.53 -20.16 -20.93
C VAL A 118 11.87 -20.83 -20.58
N PHE A 119 12.99 -20.29 -21.05
CA PHE A 119 14.31 -20.78 -20.69
C PHE A 119 14.52 -20.77 -19.17
N LEU A 120 14.22 -19.66 -18.48
CA LEU A 120 14.31 -19.56 -17.03
C LEU A 120 13.42 -20.61 -16.32
N LEU A 121 12.19 -20.84 -16.82
CA LEU A 121 11.28 -21.86 -16.29
C LEU A 121 11.77 -23.30 -16.51
N CYS A 122 12.60 -23.54 -17.52
CA CYS A 122 13.27 -24.82 -17.75
C CYS A 122 14.48 -25.04 -16.82
N THR A 123 15.09 -23.96 -16.33
CA THR A 123 16.30 -24.04 -15.48
C THR A 123 15.99 -24.40 -14.02
N ARG A 124 17.05 -24.58 -13.22
CA ARG A 124 16.94 -24.77 -11.77
C ARG A 124 16.44 -23.52 -11.03
N LEU A 125 16.43 -22.35 -11.70
CA LEU A 125 15.99 -21.06 -11.15
C LEU A 125 14.47 -20.90 -11.15
N ASN A 126 13.71 -21.92 -11.56
CA ASN A 126 12.25 -21.91 -11.52
C ASN A 126 11.73 -21.96 -10.07
N LEU A 127 11.63 -20.77 -9.45
CA LEU A 127 11.08 -20.56 -8.11
C LEU A 127 9.64 -21.07 -7.96
N ALA A 128 8.86 -21.10 -9.05
CA ALA A 128 7.49 -21.62 -9.01
C ALA A 128 7.45 -23.14 -8.78
N ASP A 129 8.46 -23.90 -9.21
CA ASP A 129 8.53 -25.35 -8.98
C ASP A 129 8.63 -25.70 -7.49
N HIS A 130 9.25 -24.83 -6.68
CA HIS A 130 9.30 -24.97 -5.21
C HIS A 130 7.90 -24.77 -4.58
N VAL A 131 7.15 -23.77 -5.06
CA VAL A 131 5.77 -23.53 -4.60
C VAL A 131 4.84 -24.65 -5.05
N ILE A 132 4.96 -25.12 -6.30
CA ILE A 132 4.19 -26.24 -6.86
C ILE A 132 4.47 -27.52 -6.07
N THR A 133 5.71 -27.76 -5.67
CA THR A 133 6.05 -28.96 -4.88
C THR A 133 5.35 -28.92 -3.51
N ALA A 134 5.39 -27.79 -2.81
CA ALA A 134 4.69 -27.65 -1.53
C ALA A 134 3.16 -27.70 -1.68
N ALA A 135 2.61 -27.04 -2.71
CA ALA A 135 1.17 -26.88 -2.89
C ALA A 135 0.48 -28.05 -3.60
N ALA A 136 1.17 -28.77 -4.49
CA ALA A 136 0.51 -29.68 -5.43
C ALA A 136 1.09 -31.11 -5.53
N ARG A 137 2.34 -31.34 -5.12
CA ARG A 137 2.97 -32.67 -5.20
C ARG A 137 2.95 -33.37 -3.84
N ASP A 138 1.82 -33.98 -3.50
CA ASP A 138 1.59 -34.56 -2.17
C ASP A 138 2.63 -35.63 -1.78
N GLN A 139 3.01 -36.52 -2.71
CA GLN A 139 4.03 -37.54 -2.45
C GLN A 139 5.43 -36.97 -2.21
N GLU A 140 5.83 -35.93 -2.97
CA GLU A 140 7.11 -35.24 -2.72
C GLU A 140 7.08 -34.50 -1.39
N ARG A 141 5.94 -33.88 -1.05
CA ARG A 141 5.76 -33.20 0.22
C ARG A 141 5.89 -34.16 1.40
N GLU A 142 5.29 -35.34 1.36
CA GLU A 142 5.46 -36.35 2.43
C GLU A 142 6.91 -36.77 2.60
N ARG A 143 7.66 -36.99 1.52
CA ARG A 143 9.11 -37.29 1.61
C ARG A 143 9.90 -36.16 2.28
N LEU A 144 9.55 -34.91 1.98
CA LEU A 144 10.17 -33.75 2.65
C LEU A 144 9.79 -33.70 4.14
N LEU A 145 8.55 -34.01 4.50
CA LEU A 145 8.12 -34.09 5.90
C LEU A 145 8.87 -35.20 6.66
N ASP A 146 9.05 -36.38 6.04
CA ASP A 146 9.81 -37.47 6.65
C ASP A 146 11.28 -37.09 6.90
N PHE A 147 11.91 -36.39 5.94
CA PHE A 147 13.25 -35.82 6.10
C PHE A 147 13.33 -34.82 7.26
N LEU A 148 12.36 -33.91 7.36
CA LEU A 148 12.32 -32.93 8.46
C LEU A 148 12.04 -33.62 9.81
N GLU A 149 11.22 -34.66 9.83
CA GLU A 149 10.94 -35.45 11.02
C GLU A 149 12.19 -36.16 11.54
N GLU A 150 13.02 -36.72 10.65
CA GLU A 150 14.30 -37.33 11.00
C GLU A 150 15.24 -36.32 11.66
N ARG A 151 15.35 -35.12 11.09
CA ARG A 151 16.16 -34.02 11.66
C ARG A 151 15.66 -33.58 13.03
N LEU A 152 14.35 -33.46 13.18
CA LEU A 152 13.74 -33.13 14.47
C LEU A 152 13.94 -34.26 15.49
N ARG A 153 13.87 -35.53 15.09
CA ARG A 153 14.15 -36.68 15.95
C ARG A 153 15.58 -36.66 16.45
N TRP A 154 16.55 -36.36 15.58
CA TRP A 154 17.94 -36.17 15.98
C TRP A 154 18.08 -35.03 16.99
N MET A 155 17.47 -33.87 16.74
CA MET A 155 17.52 -32.73 17.67
C MET A 155 16.91 -33.06 19.03
N ARG A 156 15.77 -33.77 19.05
CA ARG A 156 15.12 -34.24 20.29
C ARG A 156 16.00 -35.17 21.11
N GLY A 157 16.88 -35.93 20.48
CA GLY A 157 17.85 -36.79 21.15
C GLY A 157 18.99 -36.02 21.84
N HIS A 158 19.24 -34.76 21.44
CA HIS A 158 20.41 -33.99 21.88
C HIS A 158 20.07 -32.71 22.66
N CYS A 159 18.82 -32.26 22.62
CA CYS A 159 18.36 -31.02 23.25
C CYS A 159 17.15 -31.27 24.16
N ASP A 160 17.00 -30.46 25.21
CA ASP A 160 15.83 -30.49 26.11
C ASP A 160 14.67 -29.67 25.56
N GLU A 161 14.98 -28.47 25.07
CA GLU A 161 14.04 -27.55 24.44
C GLU A 161 14.51 -27.20 23.02
N ILE A 162 13.55 -27.06 22.11
CA ILE A 162 13.79 -26.83 20.68
C ILE A 162 12.97 -25.64 20.22
N VAL A 163 13.65 -24.70 19.54
CA VAL A 163 13.02 -23.60 18.81
C VAL A 163 13.19 -23.85 17.31
N ILE A 164 12.09 -23.86 16.57
CA ILE A 164 12.11 -24.04 15.11
C ILE A 164 11.92 -22.68 14.45
N ILE A 165 12.91 -22.24 13.67
CA ILE A 165 12.81 -21.06 12.80
C ILE A 165 12.70 -21.54 11.36
N ALA A 166 11.60 -21.19 10.70
CA ALA A 166 11.28 -21.70 9.38
C ALA A 166 10.91 -20.56 8.41
N HIS A 167 11.62 -20.48 7.28
CA HIS A 167 11.43 -19.42 6.29
C HIS A 167 10.67 -19.91 5.06
N SER A 168 9.82 -19.04 4.49
CA SER A 168 9.07 -19.29 3.26
C SER A 168 8.34 -20.64 3.33
N GLN A 169 8.38 -21.46 2.28
CA GLN A 169 7.68 -22.75 2.27
C GLN A 169 8.16 -23.73 3.36
N GLY A 170 9.35 -23.53 3.94
CA GLY A 170 9.79 -24.26 5.12
C GLY A 170 8.87 -24.05 6.33
N GLY A 171 8.26 -22.87 6.47
CA GLY A 171 7.27 -22.59 7.52
C GLY A 171 5.98 -23.39 7.34
N PHE A 172 5.49 -23.52 6.10
CA PHE A 172 4.38 -24.41 5.77
C PHE A 172 4.68 -25.87 6.11
N LEU A 173 5.86 -26.37 5.74
CA LEU A 173 6.27 -27.75 6.05
C LEU A 173 6.44 -27.98 7.57
N ALA A 174 7.02 -27.01 8.28
CA ALA A 174 7.18 -27.09 9.73
C ALA A 174 5.82 -27.11 10.45
N HIS A 175 4.86 -26.28 10.01
CA HIS A 175 3.49 -26.32 10.54
C HIS A 175 2.83 -27.69 10.31
N GLN A 176 2.92 -28.25 9.09
CA GLN A 176 2.39 -29.58 8.80
C GLN A 176 3.07 -30.67 9.65
N LEU A 177 4.38 -30.59 9.84
CA LEU A 177 5.13 -31.53 10.69
C LEU A 177 4.64 -31.48 12.15
N MET A 178 4.29 -30.29 12.67
CA MET A 178 3.73 -30.11 14.01
C MET A 178 2.27 -30.56 14.12
N ALA A 179 1.50 -30.46 13.05
CA ALA A 179 0.12 -30.94 12.99
C ALA A 179 0.02 -32.47 12.82
N ARG A 180 1.07 -33.12 12.31
CA ARG A 180 1.12 -34.57 12.03
C ARG A 180 0.95 -35.40 13.30
N HIS A 181 0.32 -36.58 13.16
CA HIS A 181 0.20 -37.59 14.21
C HIS A 181 -0.29 -37.05 15.57
N GLY A 182 -1.29 -36.16 15.55
CA GLY A 182 -1.88 -35.60 16.77
C GLY A 182 -0.93 -34.74 17.61
N GLY A 183 0.12 -34.16 17.01
CA GLY A 183 1.05 -33.28 17.72
C GLY A 183 2.21 -34.00 18.40
N ARG A 184 2.43 -35.29 18.13
CA ARG A 184 3.55 -36.08 18.70
C ARG A 184 4.93 -35.40 18.53
N ASN A 185 5.10 -34.62 17.46
CA ASN A 185 6.35 -33.93 17.18
C ASN A 185 6.60 -32.68 18.03
N GLN A 186 5.64 -32.27 18.86
CA GLN A 186 5.72 -31.06 19.68
C GLN A 186 6.37 -31.27 21.06
N SER A 187 6.68 -32.52 21.45
CA SER A 187 7.05 -32.87 22.84
C SER A 187 8.21 -32.07 23.47
N LYS A 188 9.18 -31.63 22.66
CA LYS A 188 10.30 -30.77 23.08
C LYS A 188 10.35 -29.43 22.35
N VAL A 189 9.38 -29.17 21.48
CA VAL A 189 9.35 -27.93 20.69
C VAL A 189 8.60 -26.89 21.51
N ILE A 190 9.33 -25.93 22.07
CA ILE A 190 8.74 -24.86 22.87
C ILE A 190 8.20 -23.74 21.99
N ARG A 191 8.76 -23.57 20.79
CA ARG A 191 8.42 -22.46 19.91
C ARG A 191 8.58 -22.78 18.42
N LEU A 192 7.60 -22.36 17.62
CA LEU A 192 7.63 -22.36 16.16
C LEU A 192 7.56 -20.92 15.66
N MET A 193 8.59 -20.48 14.96
CA MET A 193 8.68 -19.16 14.34
C MET A 193 8.67 -19.31 12.81
N GLY A 194 7.52 -19.08 12.19
CA GLY A 194 7.41 -18.99 10.73
C GLY A 194 7.77 -17.59 10.23
N VAL A 195 8.48 -17.49 9.12
CA VAL A 195 8.89 -16.22 8.51
C VAL A 195 8.48 -16.20 7.05
N GLY A 196 7.48 -15.39 6.70
CA GLY A 196 6.89 -15.38 5.36
C GLY A 196 6.43 -16.78 4.93
N SER A 197 5.93 -17.60 5.86
CA SER A 197 5.82 -19.07 5.79
C SER A 197 5.06 -19.68 4.59
N GLY A 198 4.41 -18.87 3.76
CA GLY A 198 3.61 -19.39 2.66
C GLY A 198 2.34 -20.10 3.11
N LEU A 199 2.03 -20.18 4.41
CA LEU A 199 0.89 -20.92 4.95
C LEU A 199 -0.41 -20.57 4.23
N LYS A 200 -0.78 -19.28 4.25
CA LYS A 200 -2.03 -18.83 3.64
C LYS A 200 -2.05 -19.01 2.12
N PRO A 201 -1.03 -18.56 1.36
CA PRO A 201 -1.06 -18.70 -0.10
C PRO A 201 -0.99 -20.15 -0.56
N ILE A 202 -0.17 -21.01 0.07
CA ILE A 202 -0.06 -22.43 -0.30
C ILE A 202 -1.38 -23.16 -0.01
N TRP A 203 -1.99 -22.92 1.16
CA TRP A 203 -3.31 -23.47 1.47
C TRP A 203 -4.35 -23.00 0.46
N PHE A 204 -4.34 -21.71 0.09
CA PHE A 204 -5.30 -21.19 -0.88
C PHE A 204 -5.11 -21.79 -2.28
N LEU A 205 -3.86 -21.97 -2.71
CA LEU A 205 -3.53 -22.66 -3.96
C LEU A 205 -4.00 -24.11 -3.94
N GLN A 206 -3.93 -24.80 -2.79
CA GLN A 206 -4.52 -26.12 -2.62
C GLN A 206 -6.05 -26.08 -2.77
N GLN A 207 -6.72 -25.06 -2.25
CA GLN A 207 -8.17 -24.91 -2.38
C GLN A 207 -8.60 -24.66 -3.83
N ILE A 208 -7.88 -23.84 -4.60
CA ILE A 208 -8.22 -23.54 -6.02
C ILE A 208 -8.26 -24.81 -6.87
N ARG A 209 -7.51 -25.84 -6.53
CA ARG A 209 -7.54 -27.13 -7.23
C ARG A 209 -8.90 -27.84 -7.09
N ARG A 210 -9.71 -27.49 -6.09
CA ARG A 210 -11.06 -28.01 -5.96
C ARG A 210 -11.93 -27.35 -7.04
N PRO A 211 -12.66 -28.11 -7.87
CA PRO A 211 -13.33 -27.58 -9.07
C PRO A 211 -14.31 -26.44 -8.74
N LEU A 212 -15.05 -26.58 -7.63
CA LEU A 212 -16.00 -25.55 -7.17
C LEU A 212 -15.29 -24.25 -6.75
N VAL A 213 -14.20 -24.36 -6.01
CA VAL A 213 -13.43 -23.18 -5.54
C VAL A 213 -12.74 -22.51 -6.71
N GLY A 214 -12.12 -23.29 -7.61
CA GLY A 214 -11.52 -22.80 -8.83
C GLY A 214 -12.52 -22.05 -9.72
N ALA A 215 -13.74 -22.59 -9.88
CA ALA A 215 -14.81 -21.92 -10.62
C ALA A 215 -15.18 -20.58 -10.00
N VAL A 216 -15.41 -20.52 -8.68
CA VAL A 216 -15.69 -19.25 -7.96
C VAL A 216 -14.54 -18.26 -8.09
N ALA A 217 -13.29 -18.73 -7.97
CA ALA A 217 -12.11 -17.90 -8.07
C ALA A 217 -12.01 -17.22 -9.45
N TRP A 218 -12.44 -17.88 -10.54
CA TRP A 218 -12.50 -17.30 -11.88
C TRP A 218 -13.75 -16.44 -12.14
N MET A 219 -14.91 -16.86 -11.63
CA MET A 219 -16.17 -16.13 -11.82
C MET A 219 -16.13 -14.73 -11.19
N LEU A 220 -15.43 -14.52 -10.06
CA LEU A 220 -15.35 -13.21 -9.40
C LEU A 220 -14.59 -12.14 -10.20
N PRO A 221 -13.38 -12.39 -10.74
CA PRO A 221 -12.73 -11.50 -11.69
C PRO A 221 -13.55 -11.24 -12.94
N ILE A 222 -14.20 -12.28 -13.50
CA ILE A 222 -15.06 -12.13 -14.68
C ILE A 222 -16.24 -11.19 -14.37
N ALA A 223 -16.92 -11.40 -13.25
CA ALA A 223 -17.98 -10.51 -12.78
C ALA A 223 -17.46 -9.07 -12.63
N SER A 224 -16.30 -8.90 -12.00
CA SER A 224 -15.68 -7.58 -11.82
C SER A 224 -15.39 -6.87 -13.16
N LEU A 225 -14.92 -7.61 -14.17
CA LEU A 225 -14.70 -7.09 -15.52
C LEU A 225 -16.02 -6.73 -16.21
N CYS A 226 -17.05 -7.57 -16.10
CA CYS A 226 -18.39 -7.28 -16.61
C CYS A 226 -18.98 -6.02 -15.95
N LEU A 227 -18.81 -5.84 -14.64
CA LEU A 227 -19.25 -4.64 -13.92
C LEU A 227 -18.49 -3.40 -14.36
N ALA A 228 -17.16 -3.48 -14.44
CA ALA A 228 -16.33 -2.36 -14.86
C ALA A 228 -16.64 -1.94 -16.29
N TRP A 229 -16.84 -2.91 -17.19
CA TRP A 229 -17.23 -2.64 -18.57
C TRP A 229 -18.66 -2.09 -18.66
N GLY A 230 -19.61 -2.70 -17.97
CA GLY A 230 -21.01 -2.25 -17.95
C GLY A 230 -21.17 -0.83 -17.39
N THR A 231 -20.43 -0.50 -16.32
CA THR A 231 -20.48 0.83 -15.69
C THR A 231 -19.53 1.86 -16.29
N SER A 232 -18.64 1.48 -17.22
CA SER A 232 -17.69 2.42 -17.84
C SER A 232 -18.32 3.69 -18.44
N PRO A 233 -19.53 3.68 -19.04
CA PRO A 233 -20.17 4.92 -19.49
C PRO A 233 -20.44 5.90 -18.35
N LEU A 234 -20.62 5.45 -17.10
CA LEU A 234 -20.83 6.38 -15.97
C LEU A 234 -19.55 7.15 -15.59
N ILE A 235 -18.39 6.71 -16.07
CA ILE A 235 -17.07 7.20 -15.63
C ILE A 235 -16.30 7.83 -16.81
N GLU A 236 -16.68 7.52 -18.05
CA GLU A 236 -15.89 7.82 -19.24
C GLU A 236 -16.51 8.92 -20.14
N PRO A 237 -15.85 10.09 -20.30
CA PRO A 237 -16.41 11.23 -21.05
C PRO A 237 -16.65 10.96 -22.54
N SER A 238 -15.86 10.07 -23.15
CA SER A 238 -15.99 9.74 -24.58
C SER A 238 -17.20 8.85 -24.88
N ASN A 239 -17.72 8.15 -23.87
CA ASN A 239 -18.80 7.15 -24.00
C ASN A 239 -20.10 7.59 -23.34
N SER A 240 -20.17 8.80 -22.77
CA SER A 240 -21.32 9.24 -21.96
C SER A 240 -21.48 10.74 -21.90
N GLN A 241 -22.71 11.16 -22.15
CA GLN A 241 -23.13 12.54 -21.95
C GLN A 241 -23.02 12.96 -20.48
N VAL A 242 -23.14 12.05 -19.50
CA VAL A 242 -22.98 12.36 -18.06
C VAL A 242 -21.54 12.72 -17.73
N ALA A 243 -20.58 11.89 -18.15
CA ALA A 243 -19.17 12.12 -17.86
C ALA A 243 -18.63 13.32 -18.68
N ALA A 244 -19.13 13.50 -19.91
CA ALA A 244 -18.89 14.71 -20.69
C ALA A 244 -19.49 15.96 -20.04
N ALA A 245 -20.71 15.87 -19.49
CA ALA A 245 -21.38 16.96 -18.79
C ALA A 245 -20.69 17.30 -17.46
N MET A 246 -20.20 16.31 -16.71
CA MET A 246 -19.36 16.54 -15.52
C MET A 246 -18.04 17.23 -15.87
N LEU A 247 -17.39 16.82 -16.98
CA LEU A 247 -16.17 17.47 -17.47
C LEU A 247 -16.47 18.89 -17.98
N MET A 248 -17.59 19.09 -18.66
CA MET A 248 -18.07 20.42 -19.07
C MET A 248 -18.43 21.28 -17.87
N GLN A 249 -18.99 20.72 -16.81
CA GLN A 249 -19.30 21.42 -15.57
C GLN A 249 -18.03 21.80 -14.83
N LEU A 250 -17.01 20.94 -14.83
CA LEU A 250 -15.67 21.30 -14.35
C LEU A 250 -15.09 22.45 -15.19
N LYS A 251 -15.21 22.38 -16.53
CA LYS A 251 -14.79 23.44 -17.45
C LYS A 251 -15.56 24.75 -17.25
N ALA A 252 -16.86 24.70 -16.93
CA ALA A 252 -17.75 25.85 -16.73
C ALA A 252 -17.65 26.45 -15.32
N THR A 253 -17.29 25.65 -14.31
CA THR A 253 -17.03 26.12 -12.93
C THR A 253 -15.60 26.68 -12.76
N THR A 254 -14.69 26.37 -13.68
CA THR A 254 -13.34 26.95 -13.68
C THR A 254 -13.35 28.48 -13.83
N PRO A 255 -14.09 29.09 -14.79
CA PRO A 255 -14.20 30.55 -14.90
C PRO A 255 -15.03 31.20 -13.78
N THR A 256 -15.92 30.47 -13.09
CA THR A 256 -16.65 31.01 -11.93
C THR A 256 -15.77 31.11 -10.68
N LEU A 257 -14.70 30.32 -10.57
CA LEU A 257 -13.65 30.53 -9.55
C LEU A 257 -12.77 31.75 -9.88
N ALA A 258 -12.83 32.22 -11.12
CA ALA A 258 -12.27 33.49 -11.59
C ALA A 258 -13.27 34.66 -11.50
N LEU A 259 -14.37 34.54 -10.73
CA LEU A 259 -15.39 35.57 -10.50
C LEU A 259 -14.87 36.99 -10.26
N PRO A 260 -13.70 37.22 -9.60
CA PRO A 260 -13.17 38.59 -9.47
C PRO A 260 -12.87 39.28 -10.82
N LEU A 261 -12.72 38.53 -11.92
CA LEU A 261 -12.52 39.08 -13.28
C LEU A 261 -13.83 39.37 -14.02
N ALA A 262 -14.95 38.78 -13.59
CA ALA A 262 -16.21 38.82 -14.32
C ALA A 262 -16.93 40.19 -14.24
N VAL A 263 -16.42 41.13 -13.44
CA VAL A 263 -17.00 42.48 -13.29
C VAL A 263 -16.85 43.35 -14.56
N GLN A 264 -16.15 42.88 -15.59
CA GLN A 264 -15.74 43.75 -16.71
C GLN A 264 -16.72 43.83 -17.89
N SER A 265 -17.66 42.89 -18.06
CA SER A 265 -18.76 43.10 -19.01
C SER A 265 -20.00 42.29 -18.61
N PRO A 266 -21.21 42.90 -18.66
CA PRO A 266 -22.47 42.19 -18.47
C PRO A 266 -22.63 41.02 -19.45
N GLU A 267 -22.09 41.16 -20.66
CA GLU A 267 -22.11 40.16 -21.74
C GLU A 267 -21.29 38.91 -21.40
N PHE A 268 -20.12 39.07 -20.78
CA PHE A 268 -19.31 37.92 -20.34
C PHE A 268 -19.93 37.19 -19.14
N VAL A 269 -20.51 37.92 -18.18
CA VAL A 269 -21.22 37.32 -17.03
C VAL A 269 -22.44 36.55 -17.51
N THR A 270 -23.22 37.13 -18.43
CA THR A 270 -24.40 36.46 -18.99
C THR A 270 -24.01 35.25 -19.84
N ALA A 271 -22.96 35.32 -20.68
CA ALA A 271 -22.45 34.17 -21.41
C ALA A 271 -21.95 33.05 -20.49
N MET A 272 -21.22 33.40 -19.41
CA MET A 272 -20.74 32.43 -18.42
C MET A 272 -21.89 31.78 -17.63
N LEU A 273 -22.86 32.58 -17.18
CA LEU A 273 -24.05 32.06 -16.50
C LEU A 273 -24.90 31.20 -17.43
N HIS A 274 -24.97 31.55 -18.72
CA HIS A 274 -25.65 30.76 -19.74
C HIS A 274 -24.94 29.43 -20.01
N ASP A 275 -23.62 29.42 -20.17
CA ASP A 275 -22.82 28.19 -20.29
C ASP A 275 -22.92 27.32 -19.04
N MET A 276 -22.99 27.94 -17.84
CA MET A 276 -23.17 27.22 -16.59
C MET A 276 -24.58 26.65 -16.45
N ALA A 277 -25.62 27.41 -16.80
CA ALA A 277 -26.99 26.94 -16.81
C ALA A 277 -27.16 25.79 -17.82
N GLN A 278 -26.62 25.94 -19.03
CA GLN A 278 -26.66 24.91 -20.06
C GLN A 278 -25.85 23.66 -19.66
N SER A 279 -24.72 23.83 -18.97
CA SER A 279 -23.97 22.71 -18.39
C SER A 279 -24.75 22.02 -17.28
N MET A 280 -25.39 22.76 -16.38
CA MET A 280 -26.16 22.22 -15.26
C MET A 280 -27.38 21.46 -15.78
N GLU A 281 -28.07 22.02 -16.79
CA GLU A 281 -29.19 21.40 -17.49
C GLU A 281 -28.76 20.13 -18.22
N ARG A 282 -27.63 20.14 -18.94
CA ARG A 282 -27.05 18.92 -19.54
C ARG A 282 -26.66 17.88 -18.50
N THR A 283 -26.06 18.26 -17.37
CA THR A 283 -25.71 17.31 -16.31
C THR A 283 -26.96 16.68 -15.69
N GLN A 284 -27.99 17.50 -15.43
CA GLN A 284 -29.25 17.06 -14.83
C GLN A 284 -30.07 16.17 -15.79
N SER A 285 -30.13 16.52 -17.08
CA SER A 285 -30.76 15.68 -18.10
C SER A 285 -29.97 14.39 -18.35
N SER A 286 -28.63 14.47 -18.34
CA SER A 286 -27.77 13.29 -18.50
C SER A 286 -27.87 12.32 -17.31
N LEU A 287 -27.98 12.82 -16.08
CA LEU A 287 -28.18 11.98 -14.87
C LEU A 287 -29.51 11.22 -14.91
N LEU A 288 -30.53 11.77 -15.58
CA LEU A 288 -31.80 11.08 -15.84
C LEU A 288 -31.72 10.10 -17.03
N LEU A 289 -30.75 10.27 -17.93
CA LEU A 289 -30.48 9.44 -19.12
C LEU A 289 -29.59 8.20 -18.85
N VAL A 290 -29.44 7.77 -17.60
CA VAL A 290 -28.94 6.40 -17.30
C VAL A 290 -29.76 5.32 -18.05
N GLY A 291 -30.96 5.68 -18.52
CA GLY A 291 -31.81 4.89 -19.42
C GLY A 291 -31.30 4.63 -20.85
N ASP A 292 -30.41 5.47 -21.42
CA ASP A 292 -29.91 5.32 -22.80
C ASP A 292 -28.70 4.37 -22.93
N MET A 293 -28.35 3.69 -21.83
CA MET A 293 -27.27 2.72 -21.83
C MET A 293 -27.64 1.52 -22.75
N PRO A 294 -26.77 1.14 -23.70
CA PRO A 294 -27.09 0.09 -24.66
C PRO A 294 -27.26 -1.26 -23.92
N TRP A 295 -28.17 -2.10 -24.41
CA TRP A 295 -28.64 -3.30 -23.68
C TRP A 295 -27.48 -4.26 -23.32
N GLU A 296 -26.42 -4.31 -24.12
CA GLU A 296 -25.21 -5.11 -23.86
C GLU A 296 -24.51 -4.70 -22.56
N ARG A 297 -24.58 -3.42 -22.18
CA ARG A 297 -23.98 -2.90 -20.94
C ARG A 297 -24.86 -3.21 -19.74
N TRP A 298 -26.17 -3.08 -19.88
CA TRP A 298 -27.12 -3.51 -18.86
C TRP A 298 -27.00 -5.00 -18.58
N THR A 299 -26.91 -5.83 -19.62
CA THR A 299 -26.70 -7.26 -19.47
C THR A 299 -25.37 -7.57 -18.79
N ALA A 300 -24.28 -6.86 -19.09
CA ALA A 300 -23.01 -7.03 -18.38
C ALA A 300 -23.13 -6.72 -16.87
N ILE A 301 -23.85 -5.66 -16.49
CA ILE A 301 -24.09 -5.32 -15.07
C ILE A 301 -24.94 -6.41 -14.39
N VAL A 302 -26.01 -6.88 -15.05
CA VAL A 302 -26.88 -7.93 -14.51
C VAL A 302 -26.12 -9.25 -14.36
N VAL A 303 -25.37 -9.66 -15.39
CA VAL A 303 -24.52 -10.87 -15.36
C VAL A 303 -23.50 -10.78 -14.24
N SER A 304 -22.82 -9.64 -14.08
CA SER A 304 -21.92 -9.43 -12.95
C SER A 304 -22.65 -9.62 -11.62
N THR A 305 -23.78 -8.95 -11.44
CA THR A 305 -24.54 -8.99 -10.18
C THR A 305 -24.96 -10.43 -9.85
N MET A 306 -25.47 -11.16 -10.84
CA MET A 306 -25.86 -12.56 -10.69
C MET A 306 -24.68 -13.47 -10.36
N LEU A 307 -23.55 -13.32 -11.07
CA LEU A 307 -22.33 -14.06 -10.78
C LEU A 307 -21.81 -13.78 -9.36
N THR A 308 -21.81 -12.52 -8.92
CA THR A 308 -21.39 -12.14 -7.57
C THR A 308 -22.30 -12.75 -6.50
N ILE A 309 -23.63 -12.70 -6.70
CA ILE A 309 -24.60 -13.32 -5.78
C ILE A 309 -24.40 -14.84 -5.73
N ALA A 310 -24.31 -15.50 -6.89
CA ALA A 310 -24.09 -16.95 -6.98
C ALA A 310 -22.78 -17.37 -6.31
N CYS A 311 -21.68 -16.65 -6.57
CA CYS A 311 -20.41 -16.86 -5.87
C CYS A 311 -20.55 -16.69 -4.36
N GLY A 312 -21.24 -15.65 -3.90
CA GLY A 312 -21.49 -15.40 -2.48
C GLY A 312 -22.25 -16.55 -1.81
N LEU A 313 -23.28 -17.10 -2.48
CA LEU A 313 -24.05 -18.25 -2.00
C LEU A 313 -23.19 -19.53 -1.96
N ILE A 314 -22.41 -19.81 -3.01
CA ILE A 314 -21.51 -20.96 -3.06
C ILE A 314 -20.46 -20.87 -1.94
N VAL A 315 -19.85 -19.69 -1.75
CA VAL A 315 -18.88 -19.47 -0.67
C VAL A 315 -19.53 -19.73 0.68
N ARG A 316 -20.71 -19.15 0.93
CA ARG A 316 -21.42 -19.26 2.21
C ARG A 316 -21.83 -20.69 2.55
N PHE A 317 -22.41 -21.43 1.60
CA PHE A 317 -23.04 -22.71 1.87
C PHE A 317 -22.17 -23.93 1.57
N ARG A 318 -21.16 -23.81 0.71
CA ARG A 318 -20.33 -24.95 0.27
C ARG A 318 -18.86 -24.83 0.66
N ILE A 319 -18.28 -23.63 0.67
CA ILE A 319 -16.83 -23.45 0.91
C ILE A 319 -16.54 -23.10 2.38
N HIS A 320 -17.26 -22.15 2.96
CA HIS A 320 -17.02 -21.67 4.33
C HIS A 320 -17.19 -22.73 5.43
N PRO A 321 -18.16 -23.67 5.37
CA PRO A 321 -18.33 -24.70 6.40
C PRO A 321 -17.11 -25.61 6.57
N GLU A 322 -16.40 -25.91 5.48
CA GLU A 322 -15.20 -26.78 5.50
C GLU A 322 -13.93 -26.06 5.96
N ALA A 323 -13.94 -24.72 6.01
CA ALA A 323 -12.76 -23.90 6.29
C ALA A 323 -12.63 -23.46 7.76
N LYS A 324 -13.39 -24.07 8.70
CA LYS A 324 -13.26 -23.73 10.13
C LYS A 324 -11.87 -24.12 10.65
N ALA A 325 -11.07 -23.12 10.98
CA ALA A 325 -9.74 -23.22 11.61
C ALA A 325 -8.72 -24.13 10.87
N PRO A 326 -8.33 -23.80 9.63
CA PRO A 326 -7.48 -24.67 8.79
C PRO A 326 -6.04 -24.84 9.31
N PHE A 327 -5.63 -24.02 10.27
CA PHE A 327 -4.27 -24.00 10.81
C PHE A 327 -4.22 -24.25 12.32
N ALA A 328 -5.25 -24.85 12.92
CA ALA A 328 -5.20 -25.24 14.31
C ALA A 328 -4.13 -26.33 14.51
N LEU A 329 -3.17 -26.08 15.41
CA LEU A 329 -2.23 -27.10 15.86
C LEU A 329 -2.89 -27.90 16.99
N PRO A 330 -2.75 -29.24 17.00
CA PRO A 330 -3.23 -30.06 18.10
C PRO A 330 -2.47 -29.71 19.38
N THR A 331 -3.17 -29.63 20.51
CA THR A 331 -2.59 -29.47 21.85
C THR A 331 -2.36 -30.84 22.46
N PRO A 332 -1.09 -31.30 22.62
CA PRO A 332 -0.81 -32.58 23.26
C PRO A 332 -1.18 -32.51 24.75
N SER A 333 -1.70 -33.61 25.31
CA SER A 333 -2.20 -33.68 26.69
C SER A 333 -1.12 -33.42 27.76
N ASP A 334 0.15 -33.69 27.45
CA ASP A 334 1.23 -33.79 28.45
C ASP A 334 2.44 -32.86 28.19
N SER A 335 2.35 -31.90 27.26
CA SER A 335 3.47 -31.00 26.91
C SER A 335 3.16 -29.53 27.19
N LYS A 336 4.21 -28.74 27.48
CA LYS A 336 4.11 -27.27 27.47
C LYS A 336 3.44 -26.82 26.15
N PRO A 337 2.55 -25.82 26.18
CA PRO A 337 1.93 -25.32 24.97
C PRO A 337 3.00 -24.74 24.04
N LEU A 338 3.00 -25.20 22.79
CA LEU A 338 3.86 -24.67 21.73
C LEU A 338 3.51 -23.20 21.47
N GLU A 339 4.48 -22.30 21.62
CA GLU A 339 4.31 -20.91 21.22
C GLU A 339 4.54 -20.77 19.71
N TRP A 340 3.51 -20.34 18.98
CA TRP A 340 3.58 -20.19 17.53
C TRP A 340 3.47 -18.74 17.11
N GLU A 341 4.48 -18.28 16.37
CA GLU A 341 4.55 -16.93 15.81
C GLU A 341 4.82 -16.96 14.30
N GLU A 342 4.11 -16.14 13.54
CA GLU A 342 4.23 -15.99 12.09
C GLU A 342 4.64 -14.56 11.74
N TYR A 343 5.93 -14.37 11.48
CA TYR A 343 6.53 -13.12 11.08
C TYR A 343 6.32 -12.88 9.59
N SER A 344 5.64 -11.80 9.26
CA SER A 344 5.55 -11.36 7.86
C SER A 344 5.46 -9.85 7.73
N SER A 345 6.03 -9.32 6.67
CA SER A 345 5.90 -7.92 6.31
C SER A 345 4.59 -7.67 5.59
N GLN A 346 3.97 -6.52 5.84
CA GLN A 346 2.84 -6.02 5.04
C GLN A 346 3.17 -5.88 3.54
N HIS A 347 4.46 -5.76 3.23
CA HIS A 347 4.94 -5.63 1.86
C HIS A 347 5.21 -6.97 1.22
N ASP A 348 5.43 -8.03 1.99
CA ASP A 348 5.69 -9.37 1.46
C ASP A 348 4.55 -9.80 0.53
N ALA A 349 4.90 -10.29 -0.66
CA ALA A 349 3.94 -10.83 -1.63
C ALA A 349 3.15 -12.00 -1.04
N VAL A 350 3.78 -12.81 -0.19
CA VAL A 350 3.21 -14.01 0.44
C VAL A 350 2.53 -13.65 1.76
N GLY A 351 3.17 -12.80 2.57
CA GLY A 351 2.72 -12.42 3.90
C GLY A 351 1.49 -11.50 3.97
N ARG A 352 1.17 -10.80 2.88
CA ARG A 352 0.03 -9.86 2.82
C ARG A 352 -1.35 -10.52 2.73
N MET A 353 -1.40 -11.83 2.44
CA MET A 353 -2.66 -12.51 2.20
C MET A 353 -3.52 -12.50 3.47
N LEU A 354 -4.75 -12.01 3.35
CA LEU A 354 -5.66 -11.89 4.49
C LEU A 354 -6.23 -13.23 4.94
N LEU A 355 -6.56 -14.08 3.98
CA LEU A 355 -7.28 -15.32 4.18
C LEU A 355 -6.44 -16.54 3.80
N PRO A 356 -6.62 -17.67 4.50
CA PRO A 356 -7.45 -17.82 5.69
C PRO A 356 -6.78 -17.19 6.93
N THR A 357 -7.56 -16.90 7.96
CA THR A 357 -7.05 -16.28 9.20
C THR A 357 -6.24 -17.28 10.00
N LEU A 358 -5.07 -16.86 10.48
CA LEU A 358 -4.32 -17.61 11.48
C LEU A 358 -4.98 -17.45 12.87
N PRO A 359 -4.71 -18.35 13.84
CA PRO A 359 -5.19 -18.21 15.21
C PRO A 359 -4.78 -16.87 15.84
N GLN A 360 -5.50 -16.48 16.90
CA GLN A 360 -5.22 -15.22 17.59
C GLN A 360 -3.77 -15.18 18.09
N ASN A 361 -3.14 -14.00 18.01
CA ASN A 361 -1.77 -13.71 18.45
C ASN A 361 -0.63 -14.43 17.71
N VAL A 362 -0.92 -15.31 16.74
CA VAL A 362 0.11 -15.96 15.92
C VAL A 362 0.77 -14.96 14.95
N GLU A 363 -0.02 -14.13 14.26
CA GLU A 363 0.54 -13.22 13.25
C GLU A 363 1.35 -12.07 13.85
N GLN A 364 2.66 -12.12 13.65
CA GLN A 364 3.60 -11.07 14.01
C GLN A 364 3.93 -10.22 12.78
N GLU A 365 3.90 -8.90 12.95
CA GLU A 365 4.35 -7.99 11.89
C GLU A 365 5.87 -7.90 11.90
N ALA A 366 6.52 -8.21 10.77
CA ALA A 366 7.95 -8.04 10.58
C ALA A 366 8.24 -6.75 9.80
N THR A 367 9.24 -6.00 10.26
CA THR A 367 9.64 -4.76 9.60
C THR A 367 10.48 -5.07 8.36
N PRO A 368 10.05 -4.65 7.15
CA PRO A 368 10.73 -5.02 5.92
C PRO A 368 12.03 -4.25 5.72
N VAL A 369 12.98 -4.85 5.01
CA VAL A 369 14.26 -4.23 4.65
C VAL A 369 14.12 -3.27 3.46
N LEU A 370 13.29 -3.63 2.46
CA LEU A 370 13.21 -2.94 1.18
C LEU A 370 11.90 -2.16 0.97
N GLY A 371 10.78 -2.70 1.46
CA GLY A 371 9.44 -2.21 1.12
C GLY A 371 8.99 -2.63 -0.29
N HIS A 372 9.61 -3.68 -0.86
CA HIS A 372 9.28 -4.24 -2.18
C HIS A 372 8.76 -5.67 -2.04
N PRO A 373 7.69 -6.09 -2.76
CA PRO A 373 7.02 -7.35 -2.47
C PRO A 373 7.87 -8.61 -2.53
N LEU A 374 8.66 -8.74 -3.59
CA LEU A 374 9.56 -9.88 -3.77
C LEU A 374 10.82 -9.74 -2.91
N GLY A 375 11.31 -8.51 -2.76
CA GLY A 375 12.57 -8.25 -2.10
C GLY A 375 12.47 -8.37 -0.58
N ASP A 376 11.32 -8.05 0.01
CA ASP A 376 11.11 -8.22 1.44
C ASP A 376 10.99 -9.69 1.81
N HIS A 377 10.40 -10.51 0.93
CA HIS A 377 10.23 -11.94 1.17
C HIS A 377 11.58 -12.68 1.29
N THR A 378 12.56 -12.32 0.47
CA THR A 378 13.87 -13.00 0.44
C THR A 378 14.87 -12.45 1.45
N ASN A 379 14.65 -11.24 1.99
CA ASN A 379 15.66 -10.51 2.76
C ASN A 379 15.31 -10.34 4.24
N TYR A 380 14.44 -11.19 4.82
CA TYR A 380 14.12 -11.14 6.25
C TYR A 380 15.36 -11.32 7.14
N PHE A 381 16.28 -12.19 6.72
CA PHE A 381 17.52 -12.51 7.43
C PHE A 381 18.74 -11.77 6.88
N ASP A 382 18.55 -10.71 6.07
CA ASP A 382 19.67 -9.85 5.64
C ASP A 382 20.39 -9.27 6.87
N ASN A 383 21.68 -8.96 6.74
CA ASN A 383 22.48 -8.35 7.82
C ASN A 383 21.87 -7.03 8.31
N ASN A 384 21.19 -6.33 7.39
CA ASN A 384 20.47 -5.09 7.69
C ASN A 384 19.02 -5.33 8.16
N GLY A 385 18.57 -6.57 8.34
CA GLY A 385 17.22 -6.89 8.80
C GLY A 385 17.06 -6.73 10.32
N LEU A 386 15.89 -6.23 10.75
CA LEU A 386 15.55 -6.20 12.17
C LEU A 386 15.09 -7.55 12.71
N LEU A 387 14.60 -8.44 11.85
CA LEU A 387 14.02 -9.70 12.30
C LEU A 387 15.08 -10.55 13.01
N SER A 388 16.29 -10.68 12.46
CA SER A 388 17.38 -11.42 13.09
C SER A 388 17.70 -10.93 14.51
N ARG A 389 17.71 -9.61 14.74
CA ARG A 389 17.95 -9.00 16.06
C ARG A 389 16.81 -9.23 17.04
N ARG A 390 15.57 -9.25 16.54
CA ARG A 390 14.38 -9.60 17.34
C ARG A 390 14.39 -11.09 17.70
N LEU A 391 14.68 -11.97 16.73
CA LEU A 391 14.80 -13.41 16.97
C LEU A 391 15.91 -13.71 17.99
N ALA A 392 17.06 -13.04 17.87
CA ALA A 392 18.14 -13.15 18.85
C ALA A 392 17.68 -12.73 20.26
N ALA A 393 16.93 -11.63 20.39
CA ALA A 393 16.37 -11.18 21.67
C ALA A 393 15.46 -12.24 22.31
N MET A 394 14.61 -12.88 21.50
CA MET A 394 13.68 -13.91 21.98
C MET A 394 14.42 -15.19 22.36
N LEU A 395 15.37 -15.65 21.55
CA LEU A 395 16.18 -16.82 21.86
C LEU A 395 17.02 -16.62 23.13
N LEU A 396 17.54 -15.40 23.36
CA LEU A 396 18.21 -15.05 24.61
C LEU A 396 17.25 -15.12 25.80
N ALA A 397 16.00 -14.67 25.64
CA ALA A 397 14.97 -14.78 26.67
C ALA A 397 14.57 -16.23 26.97
N ASP A 398 14.55 -17.10 25.97
CA ASP A 398 14.26 -18.53 26.16
C ASP A 398 15.43 -19.25 26.88
N VAL A 399 16.67 -18.74 26.76
CA VAL A 399 17.85 -19.28 27.48
C VAL A 399 17.98 -18.72 28.90
N ASP A 400 17.58 -17.47 29.13
CA ASP A 400 17.57 -16.85 30.46
C ASP A 400 16.46 -17.47 31.34
N SER A 401 16.81 -18.03 32.50
CA SER A 401 15.82 -18.59 33.43
C SER A 401 14.77 -17.55 33.84
N PRO A 402 13.48 -17.91 34.01
CA PRO A 402 12.40 -16.98 34.36
C PRO A 402 12.61 -16.25 35.71
N THR A 403 13.43 -16.79 36.61
CA THR A 403 13.83 -16.12 37.87
C THR A 403 14.96 -15.12 37.71
N ARG A 404 15.55 -15.04 36.51
CA ARG A 404 16.78 -14.32 36.21
C ARG A 404 16.75 -13.63 34.85
N ALA A 405 15.56 -13.39 34.28
CA ALA A 405 15.40 -12.61 33.05
C ALA A 405 16.24 -11.35 33.18
N SER A 406 17.38 -11.33 32.48
CA SER A 406 18.39 -10.33 32.79
C SER A 406 17.86 -8.97 32.36
N LEU A 407 18.17 -7.92 33.14
CA LEU A 407 17.94 -6.52 32.73
C LEU A 407 18.47 -6.26 31.29
N ILE A 408 19.46 -7.04 30.86
CA ILE A 408 20.05 -7.01 29.51
C ILE A 408 19.06 -7.51 28.46
N THR A 409 18.43 -8.67 28.66
CA THR A 409 17.46 -9.25 27.72
C THR A 409 16.22 -8.36 27.55
N GLN A 410 15.70 -7.81 28.65
CA GLN A 410 14.60 -6.85 28.59
C GLN A 410 15.01 -5.55 27.88
N ARG A 411 16.19 -5.01 28.18
CA ARG A 411 16.71 -3.82 27.52
C ARG A 411 16.94 -4.05 26.02
N TRP A 412 17.42 -5.22 25.62
CA TRP A 412 17.61 -5.58 24.22
C TRP A 412 16.26 -5.61 23.49
N SER A 413 15.25 -6.30 24.05
CA SER A 413 13.93 -6.43 23.42
C SER A 413 13.23 -5.07 23.29
N GLU A 414 13.28 -4.23 24.33
CA GLU A 414 12.72 -2.87 24.33
C GLU A 414 13.42 -1.97 23.30
N THR A 415 14.75 -2.07 23.20
CA THR A 415 15.56 -1.33 22.24
C THR A 415 15.21 -1.73 20.81
N VAL A 416 15.20 -3.04 20.51
CA VAL A 416 14.81 -3.55 19.19
C VAL A 416 13.39 -3.11 18.83
N ALA A 417 12.42 -3.25 19.75
CA ALA A 417 11.02 -2.87 19.53
C ALA A 417 10.86 -1.37 19.25
N ARG A 418 11.68 -0.51 19.87
CA ARG A 418 11.68 0.93 19.63
C ARG A 418 12.17 1.29 18.23
N TYR A 419 13.28 0.70 17.77
CA TYR A 419 13.77 0.91 16.40
C TYR A 419 12.82 0.30 15.37
N GLU A 420 12.18 -0.81 15.72
CA GLU A 420 11.16 -1.44 14.89
C GLU A 420 9.98 -0.48 14.64
N ARG A 421 9.43 0.11 15.70
CA ARG A 421 8.39 1.15 15.59
C ARG A 421 8.85 2.34 14.75
N ALA A 422 10.09 2.79 14.90
CA ALA A 422 10.64 3.90 14.13
C ALA A 422 10.72 3.58 12.63
N LEU A 423 11.22 2.40 12.27
CA LEU A 423 11.33 1.94 10.89
C LEU A 423 9.96 1.72 10.24
N ARG A 424 8.99 1.14 10.96
CA ARG A 424 7.60 1.00 10.46
C ARG A 424 6.99 2.35 10.13
N LYS A 425 7.03 3.30 11.08
CA LYS A 425 6.56 4.68 10.87
C LYS A 425 7.25 5.33 9.65
N GLN A 426 8.55 5.08 9.45
CA GLN A 426 9.27 5.62 8.29
C GLN A 426 8.83 4.98 6.96
N HIS A 427 8.64 3.66 6.94
CA HIS A 427 8.24 2.92 5.74
C HIS A 427 6.85 3.34 5.27
N ASP A 428 5.88 3.46 6.18
CA ASP A 428 4.52 3.90 5.86
C ASP A 428 4.50 5.30 5.26
N ARG A 429 5.27 6.23 5.84
CA ARG A 429 5.40 7.60 5.33
C ARG A 429 5.98 7.64 3.93
N ARG A 430 7.06 6.88 3.70
CA ARG A 430 7.72 6.82 2.38
C ARG A 430 6.77 6.30 1.31
N ARG A 431 6.00 5.26 1.63
CA ARG A 431 5.04 4.66 0.70
C ARG A 431 3.86 5.57 0.43
N CYS A 432 3.32 6.23 1.46
CA CYS A 432 2.29 7.25 1.28
C CYS A 432 2.79 8.36 0.34
N PHE A 433 4.01 8.84 0.56
CA PHE A 433 4.61 9.89 -0.28
C PHE A 433 4.78 9.44 -1.73
N GLN A 434 5.33 8.24 -1.94
CA GLN A 434 5.48 7.65 -3.28
C GLN A 434 4.12 7.48 -3.98
N ALA A 435 3.11 6.94 -3.30
CA ALA A 435 1.80 6.68 -3.89
C ALA A 435 1.10 7.97 -4.33
N VAL A 436 1.11 9.01 -3.47
CA VAL A 436 0.52 10.31 -3.82
C VAL A 436 1.28 10.96 -4.97
N LEU A 437 2.61 10.86 -5.01
CA LEU A 437 3.40 11.42 -6.09
C LEU A 437 3.14 10.74 -7.43
N ILE A 438 3.06 9.41 -7.46
CA ILE A 438 2.74 8.71 -8.72
C ILE A 438 1.30 8.97 -9.14
N LEU A 439 0.34 9.06 -8.21
CA LEU A 439 -1.03 9.48 -8.53
C LEU A 439 -1.03 10.85 -9.23
N TRP A 440 -0.26 11.82 -8.72
CA TRP A 440 -0.13 13.13 -9.36
C TRP A 440 0.50 13.06 -10.75
N VAL A 441 1.56 12.28 -10.92
CA VAL A 441 2.17 12.08 -12.25
C VAL A 441 1.18 11.42 -13.21
N ALA A 442 0.43 10.42 -12.75
CA ALA A 442 -0.59 9.76 -13.54
C ALA A 442 -1.69 10.73 -13.95
N SER A 443 -2.22 11.51 -13.02
CA SER A 443 -3.21 12.55 -13.30
C SER A 443 -2.69 13.58 -14.30
N ALA A 444 -1.47 14.09 -14.12
CA ALA A 444 -0.89 15.10 -15.01
C ALA A 444 -0.68 14.60 -16.45
N VAL A 445 -0.45 13.29 -16.60
CA VAL A 445 -0.23 12.66 -17.90
C VAL A 445 -1.54 12.20 -18.56
N LEU A 446 -2.52 11.76 -17.76
CA LEU A 446 -3.79 11.20 -18.25
C LEU A 446 -4.84 12.29 -18.49
N ILE A 447 -5.01 13.24 -17.56
CA ILE A 447 -6.07 14.26 -17.62
C ILE A 447 -6.01 15.06 -18.93
N PRO A 448 -4.86 15.53 -19.45
CA PRO A 448 -4.83 16.28 -20.71
C PRO A 448 -5.26 15.48 -21.94
N ARG A 449 -5.17 14.14 -21.91
CA ARG A 449 -5.65 13.27 -22.98
C ARG A 449 -7.15 13.01 -22.84
N ILE A 450 -7.60 12.72 -21.63
CA ILE A 450 -9.02 12.54 -21.32
C ILE A 450 -9.79 13.83 -21.63
N ALA A 451 -9.26 14.99 -21.27
CA ALA A 451 -9.83 16.30 -21.58
C ALA A 451 -9.91 16.60 -23.09
N ARG A 452 -9.13 15.91 -23.92
CA ARG A 452 -9.20 15.97 -25.38
C ARG A 452 -10.10 14.90 -25.99
N GLY A 453 -10.86 14.16 -25.17
CA GLY A 453 -11.83 13.16 -25.60
C GLY A 453 -11.30 11.73 -25.67
N ALA A 454 -10.07 11.45 -25.22
CA ALA A 454 -9.58 10.07 -25.15
C ALA A 454 -10.30 9.28 -24.05
N THR A 455 -10.57 8.00 -24.30
CA THR A 455 -10.99 7.05 -23.25
C THR A 455 -9.91 6.95 -22.17
N ILE A 456 -10.24 6.49 -20.96
CA ILE A 456 -9.22 6.24 -19.91
C ILE A 456 -8.22 5.21 -20.42
N VAL A 457 -8.70 4.20 -21.14
CA VAL A 457 -7.88 3.14 -21.73
C VAL A 457 -6.95 3.70 -22.80
N GLU A 458 -7.45 4.49 -23.75
CA GLU A 458 -6.61 5.16 -24.75
C GLU A 458 -5.63 6.14 -24.13
N ALA A 459 -6.02 6.86 -23.08
CA ALA A 459 -5.13 7.76 -22.38
C ALA A 459 -3.98 6.99 -21.74
N VAL A 460 -4.27 5.86 -21.09
CA VAL A 460 -3.25 4.99 -20.47
C VAL A 460 -2.37 4.33 -21.52
N ILE A 461 -2.94 3.76 -22.59
CA ILE A 461 -2.19 3.16 -23.70
C ILE A 461 -1.36 4.23 -24.41
N GLY A 462 -1.91 5.41 -24.69
CA GLY A 462 -1.19 6.50 -25.34
C GLY A 462 -0.07 7.08 -24.47
N SER A 463 -0.20 6.98 -23.15
CA SER A 463 0.72 7.53 -22.15
C SER A 463 1.58 6.49 -21.43
N TRP A 464 1.63 5.24 -21.91
CA TRP A 464 2.28 4.17 -21.16
C TRP A 464 3.76 4.44 -20.87
N GLN A 465 4.50 5.07 -21.81
CA GLN A 465 5.92 5.36 -21.66
C GLN A 465 6.22 6.32 -20.50
N PRO A 466 5.67 7.56 -20.45
CA PRO A 466 5.92 8.45 -19.32
C PRO A 466 5.42 7.87 -17.99
N LEU A 467 4.31 7.13 -17.99
CA LEU A 467 3.80 6.47 -16.78
C LEU A 467 4.73 5.36 -16.28
N ALA A 468 5.22 4.50 -17.18
CA ALA A 468 6.15 3.43 -16.84
C ALA A 468 7.49 3.98 -16.37
N VAL A 469 8.07 4.95 -17.10
CA VAL A 469 9.34 5.59 -16.73
C VAL A 469 9.22 6.26 -15.37
N ALA A 470 8.16 7.06 -15.13
CA ALA A 470 7.95 7.70 -13.84
C ALA A 470 7.75 6.68 -12.71
N THR A 471 6.96 5.63 -12.94
CA THR A 471 6.71 4.59 -11.94
C THR A 471 7.99 3.85 -11.58
N VAL A 472 8.80 3.44 -12.56
CA VAL A 472 10.08 2.74 -12.33
C VAL A 472 11.09 3.67 -11.67
N ALA A 473 11.27 4.89 -12.19
CA ALA A 473 12.23 5.85 -11.65
C ALA A 473 11.90 6.23 -10.20
N LEU A 474 10.64 6.58 -9.90
CA LEU A 474 10.22 6.89 -8.54
C LEU A 474 10.39 5.68 -7.63
N SER A 475 9.98 4.49 -8.07
CA SER A 475 10.16 3.26 -7.28
C SER A 475 11.64 3.00 -6.98
N ALA A 476 12.54 3.12 -7.97
CA ALA A 476 13.97 2.96 -7.78
C ALA A 476 14.55 3.97 -6.78
N ILE A 477 14.19 5.26 -6.93
CA ILE A 477 14.63 6.34 -6.02
C ILE A 477 14.17 6.07 -4.58
N PHE A 478 12.89 5.71 -4.40
CA PHE A 478 12.31 5.45 -3.09
C PHE A 478 12.88 4.18 -2.44
N THR A 479 13.13 3.12 -3.23
CA THR A 479 13.79 1.91 -2.74
C THR A 479 15.24 2.21 -2.33
N TRP A 480 16.00 2.93 -3.15
CA TRP A 480 17.39 3.29 -2.85
C TRP A 480 17.49 4.15 -1.57
N ARG A 481 16.68 5.21 -1.48
CA ARG A 481 16.62 6.03 -0.27
C ARG A 481 16.11 5.26 0.94
N GLY A 482 15.17 4.35 0.73
CA GLY A 482 14.65 3.46 1.76
C GLY A 482 15.74 2.58 2.35
N ARG A 483 16.52 1.89 1.51
CA ARG A 483 17.67 1.07 1.92
C ARG A 483 18.69 1.89 2.70
N LYS A 484 19.07 3.07 2.20
CA LYS A 484 20.06 3.92 2.86
C LYS A 484 19.61 4.32 4.27
N SER A 485 18.35 4.70 4.45
CA SER A 485 17.84 5.07 5.76
C SER A 485 17.63 3.87 6.69
N HIS A 486 17.23 2.72 6.14
CA HIS A 486 17.09 1.49 6.90
C HIS A 486 18.44 1.07 7.49
N ARG A 487 19.48 1.00 6.65
CA ARG A 487 20.86 0.70 7.08
C ARG A 487 21.35 1.66 8.16
N LYS A 488 21.07 2.96 8.02
CA LYS A 488 21.46 3.95 9.03
C LYS A 488 20.82 3.69 10.40
N LEU A 489 19.51 3.38 10.42
CA LEU A 489 18.82 3.08 11.67
C LEU A 489 19.26 1.75 12.29
N VAL A 490 19.54 0.75 11.47
CA VAL A 490 20.03 -0.55 11.95
C VAL A 490 21.45 -0.43 12.50
N ALA A 491 22.33 0.35 11.85
CA ALA A 491 23.64 0.66 12.39
C ALA A 491 23.54 1.40 13.75
N MET A 492 22.57 2.32 13.90
CA MET A 492 22.32 2.99 15.18
C MET A 492 21.82 2.03 16.27
N LEU A 493 20.94 1.09 15.90
CA LEU A 493 20.52 0.02 16.80
C LEU A 493 21.73 -0.81 17.25
N ASP A 494 22.61 -1.19 16.32
CA ASP A 494 23.81 -1.96 16.65
C ASP A 494 24.76 -1.20 17.58
N THR A 495 24.98 0.10 17.35
CA THR A 495 25.78 0.94 18.25
C THR A 495 25.15 1.04 19.65
N GLU A 496 23.82 1.17 19.73
CA GLU A 496 23.13 1.25 21.01
C GLU A 496 23.14 -0.09 21.78
N LEU A 497 22.97 -1.20 21.07
CA LEU A 497 23.08 -2.54 21.66
C LEU A 497 24.50 -2.85 22.14
N ARG A 498 25.54 -2.22 21.56
CA ARG A 498 26.94 -2.27 22.03
C ARG A 498 27.21 -1.34 23.22
N GLY A 499 26.26 -0.49 23.61
CA GLY A 499 26.42 0.46 24.72
C GLY A 499 27.17 1.75 24.34
N GLU A 500 27.35 2.03 23.04
CA GLU A 500 27.99 3.25 22.56
C GLU A 500 27.03 4.46 22.65
N PRO A 501 27.53 5.70 22.84
CA PRO A 501 26.70 6.89 22.95
C PRO A 501 25.86 7.12 21.68
N GLN A 502 24.56 7.36 21.89
CA GLN A 502 23.60 7.50 20.80
C GLN A 502 23.91 8.73 19.91
N PRO A 503 24.02 8.57 18.59
CA PRO A 503 23.98 9.70 17.68
C PRO A 503 22.56 10.32 17.66
N MET A 504 22.48 11.63 17.42
CA MET A 504 21.22 12.38 17.36
C MET A 504 20.12 11.66 16.54
N PRO A 505 18.84 11.73 16.99
CA PRO A 505 17.75 11.00 16.35
C PRO A 505 17.66 11.37 14.86
N PRO A 506 17.79 10.39 13.94
CA PRO A 506 17.95 10.66 12.53
C PRO A 506 16.63 11.07 11.86
N ILE A 507 15.49 10.81 12.53
CA ILE A 507 14.17 10.97 11.93
C ILE A 507 13.34 11.92 12.76
N ASN A 508 12.83 12.93 12.05
CA ASN A 508 11.92 13.91 12.56
C ASN A 508 10.57 13.75 11.83
N ILE A 509 9.50 13.48 12.58
CA ILE A 509 8.15 13.27 12.05
C ILE A 509 7.25 14.43 12.47
N VAL A 510 6.46 14.96 11.54
CA VAL A 510 5.39 15.91 11.87
C VAL A 510 4.12 15.13 12.23
N ALA A 511 3.55 15.41 13.41
CA ALA A 511 2.33 14.74 13.89
C ALA A 511 1.11 14.98 12.96
N PRO A 512 0.19 14.01 12.79
CA PRO A 512 -0.95 14.13 11.88
C PRO A 512 -1.85 15.34 12.16
N GLU A 513 -2.18 15.58 13.43
CA GLU A 513 -2.95 16.71 13.96
C GLU A 513 -2.45 18.08 13.49
N HIS A 514 -1.14 18.22 13.26
CA HIS A 514 -0.50 19.50 12.93
C HIS A 514 -0.22 19.69 11.44
N ARG A 515 -0.56 18.70 10.58
CA ARG A 515 -0.17 18.71 9.15
C ARG A 515 -1.34 18.68 8.17
N THR A 516 -2.56 18.43 8.62
CA THR A 516 -3.76 18.30 7.77
C THR A 516 -4.06 19.58 7.00
N SER A 517 -4.13 20.72 7.68
CA SER A 517 -4.42 22.02 7.08
C SER A 517 -3.40 22.41 6.02
N ALA A 518 -2.11 22.28 6.32
CA ALA A 518 -1.03 22.55 5.37
C ALA A 518 -1.05 21.59 4.17
N THR A 519 -1.34 20.30 4.40
CA THR A 519 -1.45 19.31 3.32
C THR A 519 -2.60 19.64 2.38
N LEU A 520 -3.77 19.93 2.93
CA LEU A 520 -4.96 20.26 2.15
C LEU A 520 -4.76 21.55 1.36
N ALA A 521 -4.21 22.59 2.00
CA ALA A 521 -3.92 23.86 1.33
C ALA A 521 -2.93 23.67 0.18
N LEU A 522 -1.82 22.94 0.38
CA LEU A 522 -0.86 22.64 -0.69
C LEU A 522 -1.48 21.81 -1.82
N ALA A 523 -2.36 20.84 -1.50
CA ALA A 523 -3.04 20.03 -2.50
C ALA A 523 -4.03 20.87 -3.33
N ILE A 524 -4.81 21.73 -2.68
CA ILE A 524 -5.71 22.68 -3.34
C ILE A 524 -4.90 23.62 -4.25
N GLY A 525 -3.81 24.20 -3.74
CA GLY A 525 -2.91 25.04 -4.53
C GLY A 525 -2.32 24.31 -5.73
N ALA A 526 -1.96 23.02 -5.59
CA ALA A 526 -1.48 22.20 -6.70
C ALA A 526 -2.56 21.99 -7.78
N VAL A 527 -3.81 21.71 -7.36
CA VAL A 527 -4.95 21.55 -8.27
C VAL A 527 -5.20 22.85 -9.05
N PHE A 528 -5.28 23.98 -8.36
CA PHE A 528 -5.49 25.29 -9.01
C PHE A 528 -4.33 25.66 -9.96
N ALA A 529 -3.08 25.44 -9.54
CA ALA A 529 -1.93 25.68 -10.41
C ALA A 529 -1.93 24.77 -11.65
N PHE A 530 -2.35 23.50 -11.51
CA PHE A 530 -2.41 22.55 -12.62
C PHE A 530 -3.50 22.94 -13.64
N PHE A 531 -4.73 23.15 -13.18
CA PHE A 531 -5.83 23.55 -14.06
C PHE A 531 -5.59 24.92 -14.66
N GLY A 532 -5.02 25.86 -13.90
CA GLY A 532 -4.64 27.16 -14.42
C GLY A 532 -3.56 27.09 -15.49
N ALA A 533 -2.56 26.24 -15.33
CA ALA A 533 -1.55 26.04 -16.37
C ALA A 533 -2.13 25.39 -17.64
N LEU A 534 -3.07 24.45 -17.48
CA LEU A 534 -3.78 23.83 -18.60
C LEU A 534 -4.63 24.87 -19.35
N GLU A 535 -5.37 25.70 -18.62
CA GLU A 535 -6.18 26.79 -19.17
C GLU A 535 -5.31 27.79 -19.94
N LEU A 536 -4.22 28.26 -19.34
CA LEU A 536 -3.29 29.19 -19.98
C LEU A 536 -2.65 28.59 -21.24
N SER A 537 -2.35 27.29 -21.23
CA SER A 537 -1.85 26.59 -22.42
C SER A 537 -2.91 26.53 -23.53
N LEU A 538 -4.18 26.31 -23.18
CA LEU A 538 -5.28 26.32 -24.16
C LEU A 538 -5.56 27.72 -24.68
N LEU A 539 -5.56 28.73 -23.81
CA LEU A 539 -5.75 30.13 -24.16
C LEU A 539 -4.64 30.61 -25.10
N SER A 540 -3.39 30.25 -24.83
CA SER A 540 -2.24 30.54 -25.72
C SER A 540 -2.43 29.94 -27.12
N ALA A 541 -2.96 28.71 -27.20
CA ALA A 541 -3.17 28.01 -28.47
C ALA A 541 -4.39 28.54 -29.26
N LEU A 542 -5.48 28.87 -28.57
CA LEU A 542 -6.74 29.28 -29.20
C LEU A 542 -6.84 30.77 -29.45
N GLN A 543 -6.18 31.59 -28.63
CA GLN A 543 -6.22 33.06 -28.72
C GLN A 543 -4.80 33.64 -28.59
N PRO A 544 -3.98 33.56 -29.66
CA PRO A 544 -2.60 34.07 -29.65
C PRO A 544 -2.48 35.54 -29.24
N ALA A 545 -3.54 36.33 -29.43
CA ALA A 545 -3.61 37.74 -29.07
C ALA A 545 -3.43 38.03 -27.56
N TRP A 546 -3.64 37.04 -26.68
CA TRP A 546 -3.49 37.20 -25.22
C TRP A 546 -2.04 37.05 -24.72
N ASN A 547 -1.07 36.92 -25.64
CA ASN A 547 0.38 36.92 -25.40
C ASN A 547 0.78 36.23 -24.07
N VAL A 548 0.30 34.99 -23.90
CA VAL A 548 0.44 34.22 -22.66
C VAL A 548 1.87 33.71 -22.55
N HIS A 549 2.62 34.24 -21.60
CA HIS A 549 4.00 33.83 -21.30
C HIS A 549 4.04 32.89 -20.10
N SER A 550 5.09 32.07 -20.04
CA SER A 550 5.45 31.34 -18.83
C SER A 550 4.41 30.36 -18.26
N PHE A 551 3.41 29.89 -19.03
CA PHE A 551 2.41 28.93 -18.53
C PHE A 551 3.05 27.62 -18.00
N GLY A 552 4.23 27.24 -18.53
CA GLY A 552 5.04 26.14 -18.00
C GLY A 552 5.52 26.33 -16.56
N ALA A 553 5.67 27.58 -16.09
CA ALA A 553 6.03 27.88 -14.70
C ALA A 553 4.90 27.54 -13.72
N ALA A 554 3.64 27.80 -14.09
CA ALA A 554 2.48 27.37 -13.30
C ALA A 554 2.35 25.84 -13.29
N MET A 555 2.65 25.17 -14.40
CA MET A 555 2.69 23.69 -14.44
C MET A 555 3.78 23.14 -13.49
N LEU A 556 4.98 23.73 -13.51
CA LEU A 556 6.07 23.37 -12.60
C LEU A 556 5.68 23.65 -11.14
N ALA A 557 5.03 24.77 -10.86
CA ALA A 557 4.52 25.10 -9.54
C ALA A 557 3.51 24.06 -9.05
N ALA A 558 2.61 23.59 -9.91
CA ALA A 558 1.65 22.54 -9.59
C ALA A 558 2.35 21.25 -9.14
N PHE A 559 3.38 20.80 -9.87
CA PHE A 559 4.16 19.63 -9.48
C PHE A 559 4.90 19.82 -8.16
N ILE A 560 5.49 20.99 -7.93
CA ILE A 560 6.19 21.28 -6.67
C ILE A 560 5.18 21.30 -5.52
N LEU A 561 4.05 22.00 -5.64
CA LEU A 561 3.00 22.05 -4.62
C LEU A 561 2.43 20.67 -4.33
N ALA A 562 2.17 19.85 -5.36
CA ALA A 562 1.73 18.47 -5.22
C ALA A 562 2.75 17.62 -4.45
N ALA A 563 4.04 17.74 -4.77
CA ALA A 563 5.10 17.04 -4.07
C ALA A 563 5.23 17.53 -2.61
N LEU A 564 5.07 18.82 -2.34
CA LEU A 564 5.08 19.38 -0.98
C LEU A 564 3.85 18.95 -0.17
N ALA A 565 2.67 18.89 -0.80
CA ALA A 565 1.45 18.36 -0.20
C ALA A 565 1.65 16.89 0.18
N ALA A 566 2.15 16.08 -0.76
CA ALA A 566 2.43 14.68 -0.55
C ALA A 566 3.47 14.45 0.58
N ALA A 567 4.52 15.27 0.62
CA ALA A 567 5.53 15.24 1.67
C ALA A 567 4.93 15.60 3.04
N THR A 568 4.16 16.68 3.12
CA THR A 568 3.52 17.16 4.35
C THR A 568 2.48 16.17 4.86
N GLY A 569 1.63 15.64 3.98
CA GLY A 569 0.62 14.61 4.30
C GLY A 569 1.25 13.32 4.80
N SER A 570 2.44 12.99 4.28
CA SER A 570 3.27 11.87 4.71
C SER A 570 4.16 12.19 5.91
N GLY A 571 3.98 13.33 6.58
CA GLY A 571 4.70 13.69 7.82
C GLY A 571 6.15 14.12 7.64
N TYR A 572 6.61 14.41 6.42
CA TYR A 572 7.91 15.02 6.18
C TYR A 572 7.90 16.51 6.53
N ARG A 573 9.02 16.98 7.08
CA ARG A 573 9.22 18.41 7.33
C ARG A 573 9.52 19.11 6.01
N VAL A 574 8.61 19.99 5.59
CA VAL A 574 8.79 20.86 4.42
C VAL A 574 9.43 22.17 4.84
N ARG A 575 10.41 22.66 4.07
CA ARG A 575 11.00 23.99 4.29
C ARG A 575 10.12 25.05 3.66
N ARG A 576 9.83 26.13 4.40
CA ARG A 576 8.97 27.24 3.98
C ARG A 576 9.39 27.87 2.64
N ARG A 577 10.70 27.97 2.38
CA ARG A 577 11.24 28.49 1.11
C ARG A 577 10.77 27.73 -0.13
N TRP A 578 10.52 26.42 -0.03
CA TRP A 578 10.01 25.64 -1.16
C TRP A 578 8.56 25.96 -1.46
N VAL A 579 7.75 26.19 -0.43
CA VAL A 579 6.35 26.60 -0.57
C VAL A 579 6.27 28.01 -1.16
N ALA A 580 7.08 28.95 -0.65
CA ALA A 580 7.15 30.31 -1.18
C ALA A 580 7.62 30.34 -2.64
N GLY A 581 8.67 29.58 -2.97
CA GLY A 581 9.17 29.46 -4.35
C GLY A 581 8.13 28.89 -5.31
N ALA A 582 7.36 27.89 -4.89
CA ALA A 582 6.28 27.33 -5.70
C ALA A 582 5.13 28.33 -5.90
N GLY A 583 4.77 29.10 -4.85
CA GLY A 583 3.80 30.18 -4.96
C GLY A 583 4.24 31.26 -5.95
N PHE A 584 5.52 31.66 -5.91
CA PHE A 584 6.09 32.60 -6.87
C PHE A 584 6.02 32.08 -8.31
N LEU A 585 6.41 30.82 -8.54
CA LEU A 585 6.33 30.19 -9.87
C LEU A 585 4.89 30.15 -10.41
N ALA A 586 3.89 29.93 -9.56
CA ALA A 586 2.48 29.95 -9.96
C ALA A 586 1.99 31.35 -10.35
N CYS A 587 2.63 32.40 -9.85
CA CYS A 587 2.27 33.79 -10.16
C CYS A 587 2.95 34.31 -11.42
N LEU A 588 4.02 33.66 -11.91
CA LEU A 588 4.76 34.14 -13.08
C LEU A 588 3.89 34.40 -14.31
N PRO A 589 2.94 33.54 -14.71
CA PRO A 589 2.10 33.84 -15.88
C PRO A 589 1.29 35.13 -15.74
N ALA A 590 0.77 35.41 -14.55
CA ALA A 590 0.01 36.64 -14.27
C ALA A 590 0.91 37.89 -14.26
N LEU A 591 2.21 37.73 -13.97
CA LEU A 591 3.18 38.82 -13.97
C LEU A 591 3.80 39.08 -15.35
N THR A 592 3.91 38.04 -16.19
CA THR A 592 4.60 38.13 -17.48
C THR A 592 3.66 38.22 -18.69
N SER A 593 2.38 37.89 -18.53
CA SER A 593 1.42 37.90 -19.63
C SER A 593 0.62 39.19 -19.65
N SER A 594 0.27 39.65 -20.85
CA SER A 594 -0.48 40.89 -21.07
C SER A 594 -1.78 40.61 -21.81
N GLY A 595 -2.91 41.08 -21.29
CA GLY A 595 -4.18 41.05 -21.99
C GLY A 595 -4.20 41.96 -23.23
N PRO A 596 -5.23 41.85 -24.09
CA PRO A 596 -5.36 42.71 -25.27
C PRO A 596 -5.42 44.19 -24.88
N LEU A 597 -4.65 45.03 -25.59
CA LEU A 597 -4.38 46.45 -25.31
C LEU A 597 -5.63 47.36 -25.18
N ASN A 598 -6.83 46.87 -25.56
CA ASN A 598 -8.06 47.65 -25.62
C ASN A 598 -9.02 47.41 -24.42
N SER A 599 -8.62 46.66 -23.39
CA SER A 599 -9.49 46.41 -22.22
C SER A 599 -9.49 47.61 -21.25
N ARG A 600 -10.67 48.15 -20.91
CA ARG A 600 -10.84 49.26 -19.94
C ARG A 600 -10.62 48.87 -18.46
N ALA A 601 -10.10 47.68 -18.20
CA ALA A 601 -10.02 47.11 -16.87
C ALA A 601 -8.61 47.12 -16.29
N PRO A 602 -8.48 47.09 -14.95
CA PRO A 602 -7.17 47.11 -14.31
C PRO A 602 -6.34 45.89 -14.70
N VAL A 603 -5.03 46.11 -14.92
CA VAL A 603 -4.08 45.12 -15.48
C VAL A 603 -4.08 43.77 -14.72
N TRP A 604 -4.28 43.78 -13.41
CA TRP A 604 -4.35 42.55 -12.60
C TRP A 604 -5.61 41.70 -12.88
N ALA A 605 -6.67 42.32 -13.39
CA ALA A 605 -7.94 41.67 -13.72
C ALA A 605 -8.04 41.29 -15.21
N THR A 606 -7.04 41.62 -16.02
CA THR A 606 -6.95 41.27 -17.45
C THR A 606 -5.72 40.42 -17.76
N ALA A 607 -4.80 40.29 -16.79
CA ALA A 607 -3.67 39.39 -16.87
C ALA A 607 -4.14 37.91 -16.85
N PRO A 608 -3.82 37.12 -17.90
CA PRO A 608 -4.10 35.70 -17.94
C PRO A 608 -3.59 35.00 -16.66
N GLY A 609 -4.49 34.32 -15.93
CA GLY A 609 -4.12 33.53 -14.74
C GLY A 609 -4.10 34.29 -13.41
N GLY A 610 -4.50 35.57 -13.36
CA GLY A 610 -4.56 36.37 -12.12
C GLY A 610 -5.35 35.74 -10.95
N PRO A 611 -6.60 35.29 -11.15
CA PRO A 611 -7.41 34.67 -10.08
C PRO A 611 -6.85 33.33 -9.62
N LEU A 612 -6.29 32.55 -10.55
CA LEU A 612 -5.65 31.28 -10.25
C LEU A 612 -4.40 31.51 -9.40
N ALA A 613 -3.59 32.53 -9.74
CA ALA A 613 -2.46 32.95 -8.92
C ALA A 613 -2.91 33.40 -7.52
N ALA A 614 -4.00 34.16 -7.41
CA ALA A 614 -4.56 34.58 -6.12
C ALA A 614 -5.02 33.38 -5.27
N ALA A 615 -5.74 32.42 -5.86
CA ALA A 615 -6.16 31.19 -5.18
C ALA A 615 -4.95 30.37 -4.69
N VAL A 616 -3.91 30.25 -5.52
CA VAL A 616 -2.65 29.57 -5.15
C VAL A 616 -1.93 30.32 -4.04
N LEU A 617 -1.89 31.65 -4.05
CA LEU A 617 -1.28 32.47 -3.00
C LEU A 617 -1.99 32.33 -1.65
N VAL A 618 -3.33 32.32 -1.65
CA VAL A 618 -4.13 32.07 -0.43
C VAL A 618 -3.82 30.67 0.12
N ALA A 619 -3.81 29.66 -0.75
CA ALA A 619 -3.45 28.30 -0.37
C ALA A 619 -2.02 28.20 0.19
N VAL A 620 -1.05 28.88 -0.43
CA VAL A 620 0.34 28.97 0.02
C VAL A 620 0.44 29.67 1.38
N ALA A 621 -0.29 30.75 1.61
CA ALA A 621 -0.30 31.47 2.89
C ALA A 621 -0.84 30.58 4.03
N ILE A 622 -1.97 29.90 3.80
CA ILE A 622 -2.55 28.93 4.74
C ILE A 622 -1.54 27.80 5.03
N ALA A 623 -0.87 27.29 4.00
CA ALA A 623 0.15 26.24 4.15
C ALA A 623 1.35 26.72 4.98
N LEU A 624 1.84 27.94 4.75
CA LEU A 624 2.95 28.52 5.51
C LEU A 624 2.60 28.69 7.00
N ILE A 625 1.37 29.14 7.30
CA ILE A 625 0.85 29.23 8.68
C ILE A 625 0.75 27.83 9.31
N GLY A 626 0.20 26.84 8.59
CA GLY A 626 0.13 25.47 9.08
C GLY A 626 1.52 24.88 9.39
N LEU A 627 2.52 25.16 8.54
CA LEU A 627 3.90 24.71 8.73
C LEU A 627 4.62 25.41 9.89
N THR A 628 4.13 26.56 10.39
CA THR A 628 4.72 27.19 11.60
C THR A 628 4.29 26.48 12.87
N ARG A 629 3.11 25.87 12.87
CA ARG A 629 2.52 25.14 14.00
C ARG A 629 2.94 23.66 14.05
N ALA A 630 3.74 23.20 13.09
CA ALA A 630 4.14 21.80 12.96
C ALA A 630 5.11 21.37 14.08
N ARG A 631 4.61 20.60 15.06
CA ARG A 631 5.45 19.95 16.07
C ARG A 631 6.18 18.74 15.49
N VAL A 632 7.48 18.67 15.74
CA VAL A 632 8.34 17.57 15.28
C VAL A 632 8.57 16.60 16.43
N VAL A 633 8.33 15.32 16.17
CA VAL A 633 8.61 14.21 17.07
C VAL A 633 9.85 13.47 16.58
N PRO A 634 10.93 13.39 17.37
CA PRO A 634 12.11 12.61 17.01
C PRO A 634 11.83 11.11 17.13
N LEU A 635 12.41 10.32 16.22
CA LEU A 635 12.42 8.87 16.25
C LEU A 635 13.83 8.31 16.07
N PRO A 636 14.21 7.25 16.80
CA PRO A 636 13.43 6.59 17.86
C PRO A 636 13.16 7.50 19.08
N GLU A 637 12.01 7.32 19.74
CA GLU A 637 11.64 8.10 20.94
C GLU A 637 12.71 7.88 22.02
N VAL A 638 13.37 8.94 22.51
CA VAL A 638 14.35 8.80 23.59
C VAL A 638 13.64 8.14 24.77
N ALA A 639 14.24 7.08 25.34
CA ALA A 639 13.70 6.47 26.54
C ALA A 639 13.56 7.58 27.59
N SER A 640 12.34 7.85 28.05
CA SER A 640 12.13 8.79 29.13
C SER A 640 12.92 8.29 30.32
N SER A 641 13.96 9.02 30.71
CA SER A 641 14.74 8.79 31.92
C SER A 641 13.93 9.11 33.20
N GLN A 642 12.64 8.82 33.19
CA GLN A 642 11.68 9.03 34.28
C GLN A 642 10.84 7.76 34.44
N SER A 643 11.43 6.76 35.09
CA SER A 643 10.85 5.98 36.20
C SER A 643 11.69 4.72 36.51
N LEU A 644 13.00 4.89 36.67
CA LEU A 644 13.77 4.01 37.54
C LEU A 644 14.44 4.92 38.57
N VAL A 645 13.59 5.57 39.39
CA VAL A 645 14.01 5.88 40.74
C VAL A 645 14.24 4.51 41.39
N VAL A 646 15.49 4.07 41.40
CA VAL A 646 15.96 3.14 42.42
C VAL A 646 15.46 3.74 43.73
N PRO A 647 14.59 3.06 44.50
CA PRO A 647 14.28 3.55 45.83
C PRO A 647 15.63 3.67 46.52
N SER A 648 16.06 4.89 46.82
CA SER A 648 17.27 5.06 47.61
C SER A 648 17.07 4.20 48.85
N GLN A 649 18.06 3.38 49.20
CA GLN A 649 18.01 2.49 50.36
C GLN A 649 17.72 3.27 51.68
N ARG A 650 17.73 4.61 51.65
CA ARG A 650 17.24 5.46 52.75
C ARG A 650 15.71 5.45 52.95
N GLY A 651 14.91 5.18 51.91
CA GLY A 651 13.45 5.11 52.02
C GLY A 651 12.95 3.85 52.73
N ALA A 652 13.63 2.72 52.52
CA ALA A 652 13.33 1.44 53.18
C ALA A 652 13.79 1.42 54.65
N ALA A 653 14.90 2.09 54.99
CA ALA A 653 15.37 2.20 56.37
C ALA A 653 14.44 3.08 57.23
N ASN A 654 13.91 4.18 56.68
CA ASN A 654 12.99 5.05 57.43
C ASN A 654 11.61 4.42 57.63
N SER A 655 11.13 3.60 56.68
CA SER A 655 9.83 2.93 56.80
C SER A 655 9.84 1.75 57.80
N ILE A 656 10.98 1.05 57.93
CA ILE A 656 11.18 0.01 58.94
C ILE A 656 11.32 0.63 60.35
N ALA A 657 12.04 1.76 60.47
CA ALA A 657 12.18 2.45 61.75
C ALA A 657 10.85 3.05 62.26
N THR A 658 9.98 3.53 61.37
CA THR A 658 8.63 3.99 61.77
C THR A 658 7.70 2.84 62.16
N LEU A 659 7.83 1.66 61.54
CA LEU A 659 7.01 0.48 61.88
C LEU A 659 7.45 -0.21 63.18
N GLU A 660 8.72 -0.08 63.58
CA GLU A 660 9.20 -0.56 64.90
C GLU A 660 8.85 0.40 66.04
N ALA A 661 8.70 1.70 65.76
CA ALA A 661 8.26 2.70 66.74
C ALA A 661 6.76 2.64 67.05
N GLU A 662 5.92 2.13 66.13
CA GLU A 662 4.49 1.88 66.38
C GLU A 662 4.20 0.52 67.06
N ARG A 663 5.22 -0.34 67.21
CA ARG A 663 5.11 -1.66 67.88
C ARG A 663 5.67 -1.70 69.29
N ARG A 664 6.19 -0.59 69.82
CA ARG A 664 6.53 -0.39 71.24
C ARG A 664 5.60 0.66 71.81
#